data_AF-D2W0G7-F1
#
_entry.id   AF-D2W0G7-F1
#
_cell.length_a   1.000
_cell.length_b   1.000
_cell.length_c   1.000
_cell.angle_alpha   90.00
_cell.angle_beta   90.00
_cell.angle_gamma   90.00
#
_symmetry.space_group_name_H-M   'P 1'
#
loop_
_entity.id
_entity.type
_entity.pdbx_description
1 polymer ?
#
loop_
_entity_poly.entity_id
_entity_poly.type
_entity_poly.pdbx_seq_one_letter_code
_entity_poly.pdbx_strand_id
1 'polypeptide(L)'
;MLNISVEEIVHHLNEHLQKAYESSPKLEQYENPRIVQQDDILLVGVYGSHIYGLATEQSDLDIFIIASEGLDGELAKLRELIPNKQDYSYQVTELQINGKQVDFSIYSEKLFRELLMRFILDSFEFYSILMMRREWMVHVNEEFAQQIKEYVENNVVNSAERALNLRKAISRESDHSFVKGKNKIVKEFKVYKGIKAMFHSLRTVVFGIQIAKHNQVIDFSKANEYWKEFELFYREKIESQLNVEPIDYEKIWLTLPICLMVLCLCFIGNTSARSIAIKNRAGGDLTLVIDFGKGKDSSSSSSEKKKQELPAVDETTKKVIDKVQDVISSSEEKQIAESLLTFANEIRQMEKLIPGSNSEQKLVKQELLAIINEFTKESEKPSAFILKSSLEMVADAKKKKTEQQQAEPGSVSSGAQSLFIQAGISVLNDAMNFVDGIGTYSTKMSSVGNWISGKLATKLDSWGLKSVAQFAKNTGKSIDGLAKKVAPYEQKLAKAIAPVVKSKTFQSIKRVVNVVGGAISIKNGLKHLGMLPKQLPKAFNKLKSTLTKAAAPIKTKAASLIKKVTKSGAAVKKANSAKKAAKAAKDAKKATKAAKKAAKTAKQPGKLAKAFGKAKAVKDVKDGFGDMKSGLFGEGKPKKSQTNNKKQTANNRRTTNNQTNNRRTANNQTANRRTANNQRGNTRNSSTRTNSSRRSTSSSRSSPTRNSTNNRGRQTTSRTSSTSRRTSSPSGRQSSSRSSSSSRGSSGGSRSSGGSKGGRR
;
A
#
# COMPACT_ATOMS: atom_id res chain seq x y z
N MET A 1 -16.93 4.51 -40.46
CA MET A 1 -16.96 4.64 -38.99
C MET A 1 -18.18 3.90 -38.47
N LEU A 2 -18.42 3.89 -37.17
CA LEU A 2 -19.68 3.39 -36.62
C LEU A 2 -20.75 4.46 -36.83
N ASN A 3 -21.82 4.13 -37.57
CA ASN A 3 -23.02 4.96 -37.61
C ASN A 3 -23.79 4.68 -36.32
N ILE A 4 -23.35 5.34 -35.24
CA ILE A 4 -24.00 5.36 -33.94
C ILE A 4 -23.98 6.84 -33.51
N SER A 5 -25.17 7.40 -33.33
CA SER A 5 -25.41 8.77 -32.91
C SER A 5 -25.28 8.93 -31.39
N VAL A 6 -25.23 10.17 -30.90
CA VAL A 6 -25.23 10.45 -29.45
C VAL A 6 -26.60 10.11 -28.86
N GLU A 7 -27.63 10.31 -29.65
CA GLU A 7 -29.04 10.09 -29.41
C GLU A 7 -29.35 8.60 -29.20
N GLU A 8 -28.81 7.71 -30.05
CA GLU A 8 -28.88 6.25 -29.87
C GLU A 8 -28.14 5.79 -28.60
N ILE A 9 -26.98 6.38 -28.30
CA ILE A 9 -26.20 6.05 -27.09
C ILE A 9 -26.96 6.50 -25.83
N VAL A 10 -27.56 7.70 -25.85
CA VAL A 10 -28.41 8.20 -24.75
C VAL A 10 -29.68 7.36 -24.62
N HIS A 11 -30.27 6.88 -25.73
CA HIS A 11 -31.42 5.99 -25.71
C HIS A 11 -31.09 4.64 -25.03
N HIS A 12 -30.08 3.91 -25.52
CA HIS A 12 -29.68 2.63 -24.93
C HIS A 12 -29.14 2.76 -23.50
N LEU A 13 -28.49 3.87 -23.16
CA LEU A 13 -28.12 4.16 -21.78
C LEU A 13 -29.37 4.27 -20.91
N ASN A 14 -30.35 5.11 -21.26
CA ASN A 14 -31.58 5.25 -20.50
C ASN A 14 -32.37 3.93 -20.41
N GLU A 15 -32.45 3.16 -21.49
CA GLU A 15 -33.04 1.82 -21.52
C GLU A 15 -32.37 0.87 -20.51
N HIS A 16 -31.03 0.85 -20.47
CA HIS A 16 -30.29 0.03 -19.51
C HIS A 16 -30.43 0.55 -18.07
N LEU A 17 -30.43 1.87 -17.84
CA LEU A 17 -30.66 2.45 -16.51
C LEU A 17 -32.04 2.08 -15.97
N GLN A 18 -33.07 2.10 -16.82
CA GLN A 18 -34.44 1.72 -16.46
C GLN A 18 -34.52 0.23 -16.08
N LYS A 19 -33.97 -0.68 -16.91
CA LYS A 19 -33.91 -2.13 -16.60
C LYS A 19 -33.11 -2.43 -15.32
N ALA A 20 -32.00 -1.71 -15.11
CA ALA A 20 -31.20 -1.81 -13.88
C ALA A 20 -31.93 -1.25 -12.64
N TYR A 21 -32.89 -0.34 -12.84
CA TYR A 21 -33.78 0.15 -11.79
C TYR A 21 -34.85 -0.90 -11.43
N GLU A 22 -35.62 -1.35 -12.41
CA GLU A 22 -36.74 -2.30 -12.28
C GLU A 22 -36.31 -3.65 -11.68
N SER A 23 -35.12 -4.13 -12.05
CA SER A 23 -34.54 -5.39 -11.55
C SER A 23 -34.05 -5.37 -10.09
N SER A 24 -34.07 -4.21 -9.42
CA SER A 24 -33.45 -4.04 -8.10
C SER A 24 -34.48 -3.80 -6.98
N PRO A 25 -34.79 -4.81 -6.14
CA PRO A 25 -35.74 -4.69 -5.01
C PRO A 25 -35.21 -3.86 -3.82
N LYS A 26 -34.22 -2.99 -4.06
CA LYS A 26 -33.74 -1.97 -3.12
C LYS A 26 -34.12 -0.55 -3.55
N LEU A 27 -34.78 -0.40 -4.71
CA LEU A 27 -35.04 0.91 -5.31
C LEU A 27 -36.45 1.46 -5.12
N GLU A 28 -37.37 0.67 -4.55
CA GLU A 28 -38.70 1.14 -4.10
C GLU A 28 -38.65 2.36 -3.16
N GLN A 29 -37.50 2.61 -2.51
CA GLN A 29 -37.25 3.75 -1.60
C GLN A 29 -36.67 5.01 -2.29
N TYR A 30 -36.46 4.99 -3.61
CA TYR A 30 -35.93 6.12 -4.37
C TYR A 30 -36.98 6.65 -5.36
N GLU A 31 -36.84 7.92 -5.73
CA GLU A 31 -37.52 8.50 -6.88
C GLU A 31 -36.91 7.92 -8.18
N ASN A 32 -37.75 7.79 -9.21
CA ASN A 32 -37.39 7.27 -10.53
C ASN A 32 -36.08 7.89 -11.06
N PRO A 33 -35.25 7.13 -11.79
CA PRO A 33 -33.95 7.60 -12.26
C PRO A 33 -34.14 8.80 -13.19
N ARG A 34 -33.34 9.86 -13.00
CA ARG A 34 -33.35 11.00 -13.92
C ARG A 34 -32.93 10.51 -15.30
N ILE A 35 -33.81 10.70 -16.30
CA ILE A 35 -33.50 10.45 -17.71
C ILE A 35 -32.27 11.28 -18.09
N VAL A 36 -31.23 10.60 -18.57
CA VAL A 36 -30.00 11.20 -19.10
C VAL A 36 -30.35 11.98 -20.35
N GLN A 37 -30.01 13.27 -20.38
CA GLN A 37 -30.18 14.13 -21.54
C GLN A 37 -28.86 14.25 -22.31
N GLN A 38 -28.93 14.63 -23.59
CA GLN A 38 -27.74 14.83 -24.42
C GLN A 38 -26.79 15.89 -23.83
N ASP A 39 -27.33 16.96 -23.25
CA ASP A 39 -26.57 18.02 -22.55
C ASP A 39 -25.88 17.54 -21.26
N ASP A 40 -26.25 16.38 -20.69
CA ASP A 40 -25.51 15.77 -19.59
C ASP A 40 -24.24 15.05 -20.07
N ILE A 41 -24.05 14.87 -21.39
CA ILE A 41 -22.92 14.15 -21.98
C ILE A 41 -21.87 15.15 -22.48
N LEU A 42 -20.68 15.11 -21.89
CA LEU A 42 -19.57 16.00 -22.24
C LEU A 42 -18.67 15.42 -23.32
N LEU A 43 -18.41 14.11 -23.30
CA LEU A 43 -17.66 13.39 -24.35
C LEU A 43 -18.23 11.99 -24.56
N VAL A 44 -18.18 11.52 -25.81
CA VAL A 44 -18.34 10.10 -26.16
C VAL A 44 -17.27 9.73 -27.17
N GLY A 45 -16.53 8.65 -26.95
CA GLY A 45 -15.52 8.18 -27.90
C GLY A 45 -15.32 6.67 -27.85
N VAL A 46 -14.90 6.11 -28.97
CA VAL A 46 -14.48 4.71 -29.07
C VAL A 46 -13.07 4.57 -28.49
N TYR A 47 -12.82 3.52 -27.72
CA TYR A 47 -11.46 3.12 -27.31
C TYR A 47 -11.18 1.66 -27.72
N GLY A 48 -10.24 0.99 -27.06
CA GLY A 48 -10.13 -0.46 -27.19
C GLY A 48 -9.48 -0.96 -28.48
N SER A 49 -9.78 -2.22 -28.80
CA SER A 49 -9.22 -3.00 -29.91
C SER A 49 -9.19 -2.24 -31.24
N HIS A 50 -10.23 -1.46 -31.50
CA HIS A 50 -10.44 -0.66 -32.71
C HIS A 50 -9.41 0.49 -32.82
N ILE A 51 -9.12 1.21 -31.73
CA ILE A 51 -8.10 2.29 -31.72
C ILE A 51 -6.68 1.73 -31.85
N TYR A 52 -6.40 0.57 -31.25
CA TYR A 52 -5.06 -0.02 -31.32
C TYR A 52 -4.76 -0.63 -32.70
N GLY A 53 -5.75 -0.77 -33.59
CA GLY A 53 -5.59 -1.49 -34.86
C GLY A 53 -5.44 -3.01 -34.67
N LEU A 54 -6.12 -3.56 -33.67
CA LEU A 54 -6.14 -5.00 -33.34
C LEU A 54 -7.57 -5.58 -33.28
N ALA A 55 -8.57 -4.83 -33.76
CA ALA A 55 -9.94 -5.32 -33.88
C ALA A 55 -10.06 -6.37 -35.00
N THR A 56 -10.89 -7.36 -34.72
CA THR A 56 -11.38 -8.39 -35.64
C THR A 56 -12.91 -8.29 -35.72
N GLU A 57 -13.55 -9.05 -36.61
CA GLU A 57 -15.02 -9.14 -36.71
C GLU A 57 -15.67 -9.58 -35.39
N GLN A 58 -14.98 -10.40 -34.60
CA GLN A 58 -15.39 -10.88 -33.27
C GLN A 58 -15.05 -9.90 -32.13
N SER A 59 -14.55 -8.70 -32.43
CA SER A 59 -14.17 -7.74 -31.39
C SER A 59 -15.35 -6.89 -30.92
N ASP A 60 -15.46 -6.85 -29.61
CA ASP A 60 -16.25 -5.93 -28.81
C ASP A 60 -15.94 -4.46 -29.13
N LEU A 61 -16.96 -3.61 -28.98
CA LEU A 61 -16.85 -2.16 -29.10
C LEU A 61 -16.79 -1.49 -27.73
N ASP A 62 -15.57 -1.19 -27.30
CA ASP A 62 -15.27 -0.33 -26.16
C ASP A 62 -15.70 1.13 -26.43
N ILE A 63 -16.69 1.67 -25.70
CA ILE A 63 -17.07 3.09 -25.74
C ILE A 63 -16.85 3.74 -24.37
N PHE A 64 -16.17 4.89 -24.30
CA PHE A 64 -16.10 5.70 -23.10
C PHE A 64 -17.09 6.87 -23.18
N ILE A 65 -17.76 7.15 -22.06
CA ILE A 65 -18.67 8.29 -21.89
C ILE A 65 -18.18 9.12 -20.71
N ILE A 66 -18.12 10.45 -20.89
CA ILE A 66 -17.90 11.39 -19.80
C ILE A 66 -19.13 12.25 -19.62
N ALA A 67 -19.78 12.13 -18.48
CA ALA A 67 -20.99 12.86 -18.09
C ALA A 67 -20.69 14.08 -17.20
N SER A 68 -21.61 15.03 -17.17
CA SER A 68 -21.55 16.25 -16.34
C SER A 68 -21.55 15.94 -14.83
N GLU A 69 -21.14 16.91 -13.99
CA GLU A 69 -21.35 16.79 -12.53
C GLU A 69 -22.86 16.69 -12.16
N GLY A 70 -23.79 17.01 -13.06
CA GLY A 70 -25.24 16.88 -12.86
C GLY A 70 -25.73 15.42 -12.76
N LEU A 71 -24.99 14.46 -13.32
CA LEU A 71 -25.28 13.01 -13.18
C LEU A 71 -24.46 12.31 -12.10
N ASP A 72 -23.61 13.04 -11.36
CA ASP A 72 -22.73 12.44 -10.34
C ASP A 72 -23.53 11.79 -9.18
N GLY A 73 -24.78 12.22 -8.96
CA GLY A 73 -25.75 11.61 -8.04
C GLY A 73 -26.32 10.27 -8.54
N GLU A 74 -26.83 10.23 -9.77
CA GLU A 74 -27.42 9.01 -10.35
C GLU A 74 -26.35 7.95 -10.60
N LEU A 75 -25.19 8.34 -11.15
CA LEU A 75 -24.02 7.47 -11.29
C LEU A 75 -23.49 6.98 -9.93
N ALA A 76 -23.76 7.69 -8.83
CA ALA A 76 -23.47 7.18 -7.48
C ALA A 76 -24.50 6.15 -7.01
N LYS A 77 -25.82 6.36 -7.23
CA LYS A 77 -26.87 5.35 -6.95
C LYS A 77 -26.55 4.04 -7.69
N LEU A 78 -26.30 4.13 -9.00
CA LEU A 78 -26.03 3.01 -9.91
C LEU A 78 -24.80 2.18 -9.50
N ARG A 79 -23.73 2.82 -9.01
CA ARG A 79 -22.54 2.13 -8.46
C ARG A 79 -22.78 1.41 -7.12
N GLU A 80 -23.85 1.72 -6.39
CA GLU A 80 -24.20 0.94 -5.20
C GLU A 80 -24.94 -0.36 -5.57
N LEU A 81 -25.71 -0.33 -6.68
CA LEU A 81 -26.42 -1.46 -7.27
C LEU A 81 -25.47 -2.52 -7.85
N ILE A 82 -24.62 -2.15 -8.82
CA ILE A 82 -23.75 -3.12 -9.50
C ILE A 82 -22.72 -3.70 -8.50
N PRO A 83 -22.56 -5.04 -8.41
CA PRO A 83 -21.70 -5.67 -7.42
C PRO A 83 -20.20 -5.58 -7.73
N ASN A 84 -19.78 -5.35 -8.98
CA ASN A 84 -18.38 -5.26 -9.42
C ASN A 84 -17.69 -3.95 -8.98
N LYS A 85 -17.45 -3.84 -7.67
CA LYS A 85 -16.95 -2.63 -6.99
C LYS A 85 -15.43 -2.40 -7.09
N GLN A 86 -14.78 -2.82 -8.19
CA GLN A 86 -13.33 -2.65 -8.37
C GLN A 86 -12.96 -1.49 -9.30
N ASP A 87 -13.70 -1.29 -10.38
CA ASP A 87 -13.44 -0.22 -11.34
C ASP A 87 -14.12 1.08 -10.93
N TYR A 88 -13.57 2.20 -11.39
CA TYR A 88 -14.04 3.53 -10.99
C TYR A 88 -15.23 4.01 -11.83
N SER A 89 -15.35 3.56 -13.07
CA SER A 89 -16.48 3.80 -13.98
C SER A 89 -17.77 3.15 -13.46
N TYR A 90 -18.88 3.47 -14.10
CA TYR A 90 -20.02 2.57 -14.22
C TYR A 90 -19.85 1.83 -15.56
N GLN A 91 -19.79 0.51 -15.55
CA GLN A 91 -19.65 -0.32 -16.75
C GLN A 91 -21.03 -0.90 -17.13
N VAL A 92 -21.42 -0.73 -18.38
CA VAL A 92 -22.54 -1.46 -19.00
C VAL A 92 -21.95 -2.40 -20.03
N THR A 93 -22.08 -3.70 -19.80
CA THR A 93 -21.62 -4.75 -20.72
C THR A 93 -22.81 -5.40 -21.43
N GLU A 94 -22.55 -6.15 -22.49
CA GLU A 94 -23.56 -7.02 -23.15
C GLU A 94 -24.70 -6.28 -23.88
N LEU A 95 -24.64 -4.96 -24.05
CA LEU A 95 -25.54 -4.26 -24.99
C LEU A 95 -25.19 -4.65 -26.43
N GLN A 96 -26.20 -4.73 -27.30
CA GLN A 96 -26.00 -4.88 -28.74
C GLN A 96 -26.51 -3.66 -29.49
N ILE A 97 -25.67 -3.08 -30.34
CA ILE A 97 -26.03 -2.00 -31.26
C ILE A 97 -25.64 -2.45 -32.67
N ASN A 98 -26.60 -2.46 -33.59
CA ASN A 98 -26.42 -2.91 -34.98
C ASN A 98 -25.71 -4.29 -35.08
N GLY A 99 -26.12 -5.23 -34.21
CA GLY A 99 -25.59 -6.61 -34.16
C GLY A 99 -24.20 -6.77 -33.54
N LYS A 100 -23.54 -5.69 -33.08
CA LYS A 100 -22.26 -5.75 -32.38
C LYS A 100 -22.43 -5.60 -30.87
N GLN A 101 -21.66 -6.36 -30.09
CA GLN A 101 -21.55 -6.12 -28.65
C GLN A 101 -20.84 -4.78 -28.40
N VAL A 102 -21.43 -3.98 -27.51
CA VAL A 102 -20.92 -2.67 -27.07
C VAL A 102 -20.81 -2.67 -25.55
N ASP A 103 -19.60 -2.39 -25.06
CA ASP A 103 -19.30 -2.27 -23.63
C ASP A 103 -18.98 -0.80 -23.32
N PHE A 104 -19.82 -0.16 -22.51
CA PHE A 104 -19.71 1.26 -22.14
C PHE A 104 -19.01 1.46 -20.80
N SER A 105 -17.95 2.27 -20.79
CA SER A 105 -17.28 2.76 -19.58
C SER A 105 -17.65 4.22 -19.28
N ILE A 106 -18.53 4.43 -18.30
CA ILE A 106 -19.11 5.74 -17.98
C ILE A 106 -18.43 6.38 -16.76
N TYR A 107 -17.97 7.61 -16.92
CA TYR A 107 -17.32 8.43 -15.90
C TYR A 107 -18.09 9.74 -15.73
N SER A 108 -18.10 10.32 -14.53
CA SER A 108 -18.42 11.74 -14.39
C SER A 108 -17.15 12.57 -14.59
N GLU A 109 -17.29 13.81 -15.04
CA GLU A 109 -16.21 14.79 -15.18
C GLU A 109 -15.26 14.77 -13.98
N LYS A 110 -15.82 14.87 -12.76
CA LYS A 110 -15.02 14.94 -11.53
C LYS A 110 -14.17 13.71 -11.35
N LEU A 111 -14.75 12.53 -11.63
CA LEU A 111 -14.02 11.29 -11.54
C LEU A 111 -12.92 11.23 -12.61
N PHE A 112 -13.21 11.59 -13.86
CA PHE A 112 -12.21 11.58 -14.93
C PHE A 112 -11.00 12.46 -14.60
N ARG A 113 -11.25 13.69 -14.09
CA ARG A 113 -10.19 14.58 -13.57
C ARG A 113 -9.42 13.93 -12.40
N GLU A 114 -10.08 13.21 -11.48
CA GLU A 114 -9.41 12.43 -10.43
C GLU A 114 -8.58 11.24 -10.97
N LEU A 115 -8.99 10.58 -12.06
CA LEU A 115 -8.26 9.46 -12.66
C LEU A 115 -6.98 9.93 -13.38
N LEU A 116 -7.06 11.05 -14.11
CA LEU A 116 -5.91 11.72 -14.69
C LEU A 116 -4.86 12.08 -13.62
N MET A 117 -5.30 12.67 -12.49
CA MET A 117 -4.39 13.00 -11.36
C MET A 117 -3.81 11.77 -10.65
N ARG A 118 -4.38 10.58 -10.83
CA ARG A 118 -3.88 9.30 -10.30
C ARG A 118 -3.03 8.52 -11.30
N PHE A 119 -2.87 9.02 -12.53
CA PHE A 119 -2.16 8.35 -13.63
C PHE A 119 -2.75 6.99 -14.02
N ILE A 120 -4.09 6.86 -13.96
CA ILE A 120 -4.79 5.67 -14.46
C ILE A 120 -4.74 5.68 -15.99
N LEU A 121 -4.25 4.58 -16.58
CA LEU A 121 -3.90 4.51 -18.01
C LEU A 121 -5.07 4.89 -18.92
N ASP A 122 -6.24 4.28 -18.71
CA ASP A 122 -7.43 4.47 -19.55
C ASP A 122 -7.82 5.95 -19.66
N SER A 123 -7.71 6.70 -18.56
CA SER A 123 -8.00 8.14 -18.57
C SER A 123 -7.03 8.95 -19.44
N PHE A 124 -5.77 8.50 -19.56
CA PHE A 124 -4.82 9.04 -20.52
C PHE A 124 -5.05 8.52 -21.93
N GLU A 125 -5.51 7.28 -22.14
CA GLU A 125 -5.93 6.80 -23.46
C GLU A 125 -7.09 7.67 -24.00
N PHE A 126 -8.15 7.92 -23.22
CA PHE A 126 -9.28 8.77 -23.61
C PHE A 126 -8.85 10.22 -23.89
N TYR A 127 -8.00 10.80 -23.03
CA TYR A 127 -7.41 12.13 -23.27
C TYR A 127 -6.61 12.18 -24.58
N SER A 128 -5.84 11.13 -24.86
CA SER A 128 -5.04 11.05 -26.08
C SER A 128 -5.91 10.92 -27.33
N ILE A 129 -7.02 10.18 -27.27
CA ILE A 129 -8.01 10.09 -28.35
C ILE A 129 -8.63 11.47 -28.62
N LEU A 130 -9.08 12.16 -27.58
CA LEU A 130 -9.64 13.52 -27.65
C LEU A 130 -8.68 14.55 -28.30
N MET A 131 -7.37 14.42 -28.05
CA MET A 131 -6.35 15.33 -28.58
C MET A 131 -5.84 14.95 -29.99
N MET A 132 -5.76 13.66 -30.32
CA MET A 132 -5.02 13.15 -31.49
C MET A 132 -5.83 12.31 -32.48
N ARG A 133 -7.06 11.89 -32.11
CA ARG A 133 -7.90 10.94 -32.85
C ARG A 133 -9.38 11.35 -32.78
N ARG A 134 -9.68 12.62 -33.11
CA ARG A 134 -11.04 13.18 -33.08
C ARG A 134 -12.03 12.45 -33.98
N GLU A 135 -11.55 11.77 -35.02
CA GLU A 135 -12.33 10.92 -35.91
C GLU A 135 -12.88 9.63 -35.26
N TRP A 136 -12.51 9.36 -33.99
CA TRP A 136 -13.07 8.30 -33.15
C TRP A 136 -13.94 8.83 -31.99
N MET A 137 -14.16 10.15 -31.93
CA MET A 137 -15.12 10.76 -31.01
C MET A 137 -16.51 10.79 -31.68
N VAL A 138 -17.52 10.31 -30.97
CA VAL A 138 -18.94 10.43 -31.35
C VAL A 138 -19.52 11.75 -30.85
N HIS A 139 -19.05 12.25 -29.71
CA HIS A 139 -19.42 13.56 -29.17
C HIS A 139 -18.23 14.28 -28.52
N VAL A 140 -18.13 15.60 -28.74
CA VAL A 140 -17.15 16.48 -28.09
C VAL A 140 -17.81 17.80 -27.67
N ASN A 141 -17.98 18.00 -26.35
CA ASN A 141 -18.16 19.34 -25.80
C ASN A 141 -16.79 20.05 -25.81
N GLU A 142 -16.65 21.05 -26.69
CA GLU A 142 -15.37 21.73 -26.92
C GLU A 142 -14.88 22.54 -25.71
N GLU A 143 -15.79 23.11 -24.91
CA GLU A 143 -15.39 23.83 -23.69
C GLU A 143 -14.76 22.86 -22.69
N PHE A 144 -15.43 21.72 -22.43
CA PHE A 144 -14.88 20.67 -21.57
C PHE A 144 -13.57 20.10 -22.13
N ALA A 145 -13.45 19.90 -23.45
CA ALA A 145 -12.23 19.42 -24.08
C ALA A 145 -11.04 20.38 -23.85
N GLN A 146 -11.26 21.68 -24.03
CA GLN A 146 -10.26 22.71 -23.74
C GLN A 146 -9.94 22.78 -22.24
N GLN A 147 -10.95 22.73 -21.36
CA GLN A 147 -10.74 22.68 -19.91
C GLN A 147 -9.97 21.42 -19.45
N ILE A 148 -10.09 20.29 -20.15
CA ILE A 148 -9.33 19.07 -19.86
C ILE A 148 -7.89 19.18 -20.37
N LYS A 149 -7.68 19.74 -21.57
CA LYS A 149 -6.34 20.04 -22.09
C LYS A 149 -5.59 20.97 -21.13
N GLU A 150 -6.17 22.10 -20.74
CA GLU A 150 -5.59 23.01 -19.76
C GLU A 150 -5.38 22.33 -18.40
N TYR A 151 -6.26 21.42 -17.98
CA TYR A 151 -6.09 20.67 -16.75
C TYR A 151 -4.84 19.77 -16.78
N VAL A 152 -4.63 19.04 -17.89
CA VAL A 152 -3.42 18.23 -18.08
C VAL A 152 -2.19 19.14 -18.19
N GLU A 153 -2.19 20.14 -19.07
CA GLU A 153 -1.06 21.04 -19.27
C GLU A 153 -0.62 21.75 -17.97
N ASN A 154 -1.56 22.19 -17.11
CA ASN A 154 -1.22 22.89 -15.86
C ASN A 154 -0.95 21.98 -14.65
N ASN A 155 -1.63 20.83 -14.51
CA ASN A 155 -1.51 19.99 -13.29
C ASN A 155 -0.58 18.78 -13.48
N VAL A 156 -0.31 18.39 -14.74
CA VAL A 156 0.43 17.16 -15.06
C VAL A 156 1.86 17.47 -15.53
N VAL A 157 2.17 18.61 -16.12
CA VAL A 157 3.50 18.85 -16.74
C VAL A 157 4.66 18.96 -15.72
N ASN A 158 5.78 18.32 -16.04
CA ASN A 158 7.14 18.49 -15.48
C ASN A 158 7.32 18.51 -13.95
N SER A 159 7.13 17.37 -13.28
CA SER A 159 7.73 17.13 -11.95
C SER A 159 8.29 15.70 -11.79
N ALA A 160 9.36 15.56 -11.01
CA ALA A 160 9.92 14.25 -10.66
C ALA A 160 8.95 13.42 -9.80
N GLU A 161 8.10 14.08 -9.00
CA GLU A 161 7.02 13.42 -8.25
C GLU A 161 5.98 12.79 -9.19
N ARG A 162 5.58 13.48 -10.28
CA ARG A 162 4.76 12.85 -11.33
C ARG A 162 5.47 11.64 -11.91
N ALA A 163 6.73 11.76 -12.34
CA ALA A 163 7.42 10.66 -13.02
C ALA A 163 7.43 9.39 -12.14
N LEU A 164 7.60 9.57 -10.82
CA LEU A 164 7.49 8.51 -9.82
C LEU A 164 6.04 7.98 -9.67
N ASN A 165 5.02 8.84 -9.66
CA ASN A 165 3.62 8.43 -9.49
C ASN A 165 3.03 7.76 -10.74
N LEU A 166 3.32 8.27 -11.94
CA LEU A 166 3.03 7.62 -13.21
C LEU A 166 3.70 6.25 -13.28
N ARG A 167 5.00 6.15 -12.95
CA ARG A 167 5.69 4.85 -12.88
C ARG A 167 5.00 3.88 -11.93
N LYS A 168 4.58 4.31 -10.73
CA LYS A 168 3.86 3.44 -9.78
C LYS A 168 2.53 2.93 -10.35
N ALA A 169 1.76 3.79 -11.03
CA ALA A 169 0.49 3.40 -11.63
C ALA A 169 0.69 2.39 -12.77
N ILE A 170 1.58 2.70 -13.72
CA ILE A 170 1.92 1.83 -14.86
C ILE A 170 2.51 0.48 -14.41
N SER A 171 3.44 0.47 -13.44
CA SER A 171 3.96 -0.79 -12.89
C SER A 171 2.87 -1.61 -12.19
N ARG A 172 1.99 -0.98 -11.41
CA ARG A 172 0.89 -1.68 -10.74
C ARG A 172 -0.07 -2.34 -11.72
N GLU A 173 -0.48 -1.64 -12.78
CA GLU A 173 -1.46 -2.19 -13.73
C GLU A 173 -0.84 -3.23 -14.68
N SER A 174 0.43 -3.04 -15.05
CA SER A 174 1.22 -4.08 -15.73
C SER A 174 1.33 -5.35 -14.87
N ASP A 175 1.75 -5.24 -13.60
CA ASP A 175 1.87 -6.38 -12.68
C ASP A 175 0.53 -7.10 -12.47
N HIS A 176 -0.56 -6.34 -12.33
CA HIS A 176 -1.91 -6.88 -12.20
C HIS A 176 -2.33 -7.66 -13.46
N SER A 177 -2.13 -7.07 -14.64
CA SER A 177 -2.45 -7.68 -15.93
C SER A 177 -1.59 -8.92 -16.22
N PHE A 178 -0.31 -8.91 -15.89
CA PHE A 178 0.58 -10.07 -15.95
C PHE A 178 0.10 -11.21 -15.02
N VAL A 179 -0.29 -10.88 -13.78
CA VAL A 179 -0.83 -11.88 -12.84
C VAL A 179 -2.17 -12.44 -13.32
N LYS A 180 -3.05 -11.60 -13.90
CA LYS A 180 -4.33 -11.98 -14.53
C LYS A 180 -4.08 -12.92 -15.71
N GLY A 181 -3.14 -12.59 -16.60
CA GLY A 181 -2.73 -13.43 -17.73
C GLY A 181 -2.17 -14.79 -17.31
N LYS A 182 -1.19 -14.81 -16.41
CA LYS A 182 -0.61 -16.05 -15.90
C LYS A 182 -1.61 -16.93 -15.15
N ASN A 183 -2.56 -16.35 -14.39
CA ASN A 183 -3.64 -17.12 -13.76
C ASN A 183 -4.53 -17.80 -14.81
N LYS A 184 -4.95 -17.07 -15.85
CA LYS A 184 -5.78 -17.61 -16.93
C LYS A 184 -5.08 -18.76 -17.68
N ILE A 185 -3.78 -18.65 -17.93
CA ILE A 185 -2.99 -19.74 -18.56
C ILE A 185 -2.85 -20.93 -17.60
N VAL A 186 -2.30 -20.72 -16.40
CA VAL A 186 -1.79 -21.81 -15.53
C VAL A 186 -2.85 -22.44 -14.63
N LYS A 187 -4.01 -21.78 -14.40
CA LYS A 187 -5.07 -22.28 -13.51
C LYS A 187 -6.41 -22.49 -14.20
N GLU A 188 -6.75 -21.64 -15.18
CA GLU A 188 -8.02 -21.73 -15.91
C GLU A 188 -7.87 -22.43 -17.26
N PHE A 189 -6.64 -22.69 -17.72
CA PHE A 189 -6.31 -23.25 -19.05
C PHE A 189 -6.85 -22.43 -20.24
N LYS A 190 -7.26 -21.17 -20.02
CA LYS A 190 -7.81 -20.25 -21.03
C LYS A 190 -6.67 -19.48 -21.71
N VAL A 191 -5.81 -20.19 -22.43
CA VAL A 191 -4.53 -19.69 -22.97
C VAL A 191 -4.69 -18.36 -23.71
N TYR A 192 -5.55 -18.28 -24.74
CA TYR A 192 -5.80 -17.07 -25.52
C TYR A 192 -6.27 -15.87 -24.66
N LYS A 193 -7.24 -16.08 -23.76
CA LYS A 193 -7.71 -15.03 -22.83
C LYS A 193 -6.64 -14.62 -21.81
N GLY A 194 -5.63 -15.45 -21.59
CA GLY A 194 -4.43 -15.15 -20.81
C GLY A 194 -3.39 -14.36 -21.60
N ILE A 195 -3.13 -14.74 -22.84
CA ILE A 195 -2.24 -14.02 -23.78
C ILE A 195 -2.73 -12.58 -23.99
N LYS A 196 -4.04 -12.35 -24.21
CA LYS A 196 -4.61 -10.98 -24.27
C LYS A 196 -4.27 -10.12 -23.04
N ALA A 197 -4.20 -10.70 -21.84
CA ALA A 197 -3.81 -9.98 -20.62
C ALA A 197 -2.28 -9.81 -20.46
N MET A 198 -1.47 -10.73 -20.99
CA MET A 198 -0.01 -10.58 -21.07
C MET A 198 0.38 -9.47 -22.05
N PHE A 199 -0.25 -9.41 -23.22
CA PHE A 199 -0.12 -8.31 -24.18
C PHE A 199 -0.53 -6.97 -23.56
N HIS A 200 -1.66 -6.89 -22.87
CA HIS A 200 -2.12 -5.67 -22.21
C HIS A 200 -1.15 -5.18 -21.10
N SER A 201 -0.46 -6.10 -20.40
CA SER A 201 0.63 -5.74 -19.48
C SER A 201 1.79 -5.04 -20.20
N LEU A 202 2.24 -5.55 -21.36
CA LEU A 202 3.29 -4.89 -22.15
C LEU A 202 2.81 -3.56 -22.76
N ARG A 203 1.59 -3.52 -23.33
CA ARG A 203 0.98 -2.29 -23.87
C ARG A 203 0.92 -1.18 -22.83
N THR A 204 0.55 -1.53 -21.59
CA THR A 204 0.55 -0.60 -20.45
C THR A 204 1.91 0.05 -20.21
N VAL A 205 3.01 -0.71 -20.32
CA VAL A 205 4.37 -0.15 -20.21
C VAL A 205 4.73 0.74 -21.41
N VAL A 206 4.40 0.32 -22.64
CA VAL A 206 4.65 1.10 -23.87
C VAL A 206 3.92 2.45 -23.84
N PHE A 207 2.63 2.44 -23.53
CA PHE A 207 1.82 3.66 -23.42
C PHE A 207 2.27 4.52 -22.24
N GLY A 208 2.65 3.91 -21.11
CA GLY A 208 3.26 4.62 -19.98
C GLY A 208 4.54 5.38 -20.34
N ILE A 209 5.38 4.82 -21.22
CA ILE A 209 6.57 5.50 -21.77
C ILE A 209 6.18 6.67 -22.68
N GLN A 210 5.14 6.53 -23.51
CA GLN A 210 4.64 7.64 -24.34
C GLN A 210 4.06 8.77 -23.47
N ILE A 211 3.22 8.45 -22.50
CA ILE A 211 2.64 9.41 -21.55
C ILE A 211 3.73 10.11 -20.72
N ALA A 212 4.83 9.42 -20.40
CA ALA A 212 5.98 10.02 -19.71
C ALA A 212 6.77 11.01 -20.59
N LYS A 213 6.83 10.80 -21.91
CA LYS A 213 7.56 11.64 -22.88
C LYS A 213 6.73 12.78 -23.46
N HIS A 214 5.44 12.55 -23.71
CA HIS A 214 4.57 13.40 -24.53
C HIS A 214 3.30 13.87 -23.79
N ASN A 215 3.10 13.46 -22.53
CA ASN A 215 1.87 13.67 -21.75
C ASN A 215 0.62 12.92 -22.27
N GLN A 216 0.76 12.19 -23.38
CA GLN A 216 -0.31 11.45 -24.07
C GLN A 216 0.28 10.25 -24.83
N VAL A 217 -0.57 9.34 -25.27
CA VAL A 217 -0.26 8.30 -26.26
C VAL A 217 -0.32 8.94 -27.65
N ILE A 218 0.77 8.88 -28.40
CA ILE A 218 0.88 9.43 -29.76
C ILE A 218 0.77 8.35 -30.84
N ASP A 219 1.09 7.10 -30.49
CA ASP A 219 0.99 5.92 -31.35
C ASP A 219 0.38 4.76 -30.56
N PHE A 220 -0.91 4.52 -30.78
CA PHE A 220 -1.66 3.42 -30.20
C PHE A 220 -1.27 2.05 -30.77
N SER A 221 -0.65 1.99 -31.95
CA SER A 221 -0.20 0.76 -32.60
C SER A 221 1.17 0.28 -32.10
N LYS A 222 1.92 1.12 -31.38
CA LYS A 222 3.35 0.87 -31.07
C LYS A 222 3.63 -0.45 -30.34
N ALA A 223 2.66 -0.99 -29.61
CA ALA A 223 2.80 -2.25 -28.87
C ALA A 223 2.48 -3.50 -29.73
N ASN A 224 1.90 -3.35 -30.92
CA ASN A 224 1.32 -4.46 -31.69
C ASN A 224 2.36 -5.49 -32.17
N GLU A 225 3.63 -5.11 -32.21
CA GLU A 225 4.77 -6.04 -32.38
C GLU A 225 4.71 -7.19 -31.35
N TYR A 226 4.45 -6.88 -30.08
CA TYR A 226 4.30 -7.90 -29.03
C TYR A 226 3.03 -8.75 -29.16
N TRP A 227 1.96 -8.24 -29.78
CA TRP A 227 0.80 -9.10 -30.09
C TRP A 227 1.17 -10.14 -31.14
N LYS A 228 1.87 -9.72 -32.21
CA LYS A 228 2.35 -10.63 -33.27
C LYS A 228 3.32 -11.67 -32.72
N GLU A 229 4.26 -11.27 -31.87
CA GLU A 229 5.17 -12.21 -31.18
C GLU A 229 4.40 -13.25 -30.34
N PHE A 230 3.41 -12.83 -29.55
CA PHE A 230 2.59 -13.75 -28.76
C PHE A 230 1.72 -14.67 -29.61
N GLU A 231 1.17 -14.17 -30.73
CA GLU A 231 0.35 -14.98 -31.64
C GLU A 231 1.20 -16.01 -32.40
N LEU A 232 2.36 -15.61 -32.92
CA LEU A 232 3.33 -16.53 -33.53
C LEU A 232 3.77 -17.59 -32.53
N PHE A 233 4.14 -17.22 -31.30
CA PHE A 233 4.49 -18.18 -30.24
C PHE A 233 3.35 -19.14 -29.91
N TYR A 234 2.10 -18.67 -29.87
CA TYR A 234 0.93 -19.50 -29.63
C TYR A 234 0.74 -20.55 -30.74
N ARG A 235 0.78 -20.13 -32.00
CA ARG A 235 0.66 -21.03 -33.17
C ARG A 235 1.83 -22.02 -33.23
N GLU A 236 3.06 -21.51 -33.21
CA GLU A 236 4.28 -22.32 -33.36
C GLU A 236 4.54 -23.33 -32.24
N LYS A 237 4.11 -23.04 -31.00
CA LYS A 237 4.52 -23.82 -29.81
C LYS A 237 3.36 -24.41 -29.02
N ILE A 238 2.14 -23.92 -29.17
CA ILE A 238 0.97 -24.42 -28.45
C ILE A 238 0.03 -25.15 -29.41
N GLU A 239 -0.30 -24.60 -30.58
CA GLU A 239 -1.09 -25.34 -31.58
C GLU A 239 -0.30 -26.58 -32.08
N SER A 240 0.99 -26.43 -32.39
CA SER A 240 1.86 -27.56 -32.84
C SER A 240 2.13 -28.64 -31.77
N GLN A 241 2.03 -28.32 -30.47
CA GLN A 241 2.14 -29.30 -29.39
C GLN A 241 0.78 -29.90 -29.02
N LEU A 242 -0.30 -29.17 -29.30
CA LEU A 242 -1.68 -29.67 -29.24
C LEU A 242 -2.09 -30.29 -30.58
N ASN A 243 -1.18 -31.00 -31.24
CA ASN A 243 -1.41 -31.77 -32.49
C ASN A 243 -2.27 -33.04 -32.26
N VAL A 244 -3.16 -33.00 -31.27
CA VAL A 244 -4.48 -33.62 -31.35
C VAL A 244 -5.12 -33.04 -32.61
N GLU A 245 -5.70 -33.86 -33.50
CA GLU A 245 -6.49 -33.30 -34.60
C GLU A 245 -7.50 -32.30 -34.03
N PRO A 246 -7.68 -31.11 -34.64
CA PRO A 246 -8.57 -30.07 -34.10
C PRO A 246 -9.94 -30.69 -33.91
N ILE A 247 -10.34 -30.88 -32.64
CA ILE A 247 -11.39 -31.81 -32.25
C ILE A 247 -12.59 -31.59 -33.15
N ASP A 248 -12.85 -32.56 -34.02
CA ASP A 248 -13.83 -32.43 -35.08
C ASP A 248 -15.20 -32.40 -34.43
N TYR A 249 -15.68 -31.18 -34.17
CA TYR A 249 -16.90 -30.96 -33.43
C TYR A 249 -18.11 -31.48 -34.23
N GLU A 250 -18.06 -31.56 -35.56
CA GLU A 250 -19.10 -32.23 -36.34
C GLU A 250 -19.08 -33.74 -36.11
N LYS A 251 -17.91 -34.40 -36.16
CA LYS A 251 -17.78 -35.82 -35.78
C LYS A 251 -18.20 -36.07 -34.33
N ILE A 252 -17.92 -35.17 -33.38
CA ILE A 252 -18.43 -35.30 -32.00
C ILE A 252 -19.94 -35.07 -31.94
N TRP A 253 -20.51 -34.10 -32.63
CA TRP A 253 -21.97 -33.89 -32.67
C TRP A 253 -22.71 -35.00 -33.41
N LEU A 254 -22.08 -35.74 -34.33
CA LEU A 254 -22.62 -36.99 -34.91
C LEU A 254 -22.45 -38.20 -33.98
N THR A 255 -21.29 -38.36 -33.33
CA THR A 255 -21.01 -39.56 -32.51
C THR A 255 -21.58 -39.48 -31.10
N LEU A 256 -21.75 -38.29 -30.51
CA LEU A 256 -22.32 -38.14 -29.16
C LEU A 256 -23.78 -38.64 -29.08
N PRO A 257 -24.69 -38.36 -30.03
CA PRO A 257 -26.01 -38.98 -30.09
C PRO A 257 -25.95 -40.51 -30.25
N ILE A 258 -25.03 -41.03 -31.06
CA ILE A 258 -24.86 -42.48 -31.27
C ILE A 258 -24.38 -43.15 -29.97
N CYS A 259 -23.40 -42.57 -29.28
CA CYS A 259 -22.92 -43.03 -27.98
C CYS A 259 -24.00 -42.93 -26.89
N LEU A 260 -24.83 -41.88 -26.89
CA LEU A 260 -26.00 -41.76 -26.02
C LEU A 260 -27.05 -42.84 -26.32
N MET A 261 -27.35 -43.10 -27.60
CA MET A 261 -28.28 -44.14 -28.03
C MET A 261 -27.77 -45.54 -27.64
N VAL A 262 -26.48 -45.82 -27.84
CA VAL A 262 -25.84 -47.07 -27.40
C VAL A 262 -25.87 -47.20 -25.88
N LEU A 263 -25.58 -46.14 -25.12
CA LEU A 263 -25.71 -46.14 -23.66
C LEU A 263 -27.16 -46.38 -23.20
N CYS A 264 -28.16 -45.80 -23.87
CA CYS A 264 -29.57 -46.06 -23.61
C CYS A 264 -29.95 -47.51 -23.93
N LEU A 265 -29.50 -48.08 -25.05
CA LEU A 265 -29.72 -49.48 -25.41
C LEU A 265 -29.05 -50.44 -24.40
N CYS A 266 -27.83 -50.15 -23.97
CA CYS A 266 -27.14 -50.89 -22.91
C CYS A 266 -27.84 -50.76 -21.55
N PHE A 267 -28.46 -49.61 -21.24
CA PHE A 267 -29.29 -49.45 -20.04
C PHE A 267 -30.56 -50.30 -20.13
N ILE A 268 -31.31 -50.20 -21.22
CA ILE A 268 -32.54 -50.96 -21.48
C ILE A 268 -32.28 -52.47 -21.40
N GLY A 269 -31.17 -52.94 -21.99
CA GLY A 269 -30.76 -54.35 -21.96
C GLY A 269 -30.31 -54.86 -20.59
N ASN A 270 -29.80 -54.00 -19.71
CA ASN A 270 -29.42 -54.38 -18.33
C ASN A 270 -30.55 -54.20 -17.32
N THR A 271 -31.60 -53.42 -17.61
CA THR A 271 -32.78 -53.30 -16.74
C THR A 271 -33.75 -54.46 -16.95
N SER A 272 -33.35 -55.66 -16.54
CA SER A 272 -34.29 -56.77 -16.38
C SER A 272 -35.41 -56.36 -15.40
N ALA A 273 -36.66 -56.48 -15.85
CA ALA A 273 -37.88 -56.14 -15.12
C ALA A 273 -38.10 -54.66 -14.73
N ARG A 274 -38.31 -53.77 -15.72
CA ARG A 274 -39.21 -52.60 -15.58
C ARG A 274 -40.10 -52.44 -16.83
N SER A 275 -41.37 -52.09 -16.63
CA SER A 275 -42.35 -51.95 -17.72
C SER A 275 -42.20 -50.61 -18.43
N ILE A 276 -41.58 -50.61 -19.61
CA ILE A 276 -41.59 -49.48 -20.55
C ILE A 276 -42.84 -49.62 -21.44
N ALA A 277 -43.65 -48.57 -21.52
CA ALA A 277 -44.86 -48.54 -22.35
C ALA A 277 -44.75 -47.45 -23.42
N ILE A 278 -44.64 -47.87 -24.69
CA ILE A 278 -44.81 -46.97 -25.83
C ILE A 278 -46.30 -46.78 -26.06
N LYS A 279 -46.78 -45.52 -26.05
CA LYS A 279 -48.15 -45.18 -26.40
C LYS A 279 -48.15 -44.24 -27.59
N ASN A 280 -48.68 -44.71 -28.71
CA ASN A 280 -48.97 -43.90 -29.88
C ASN A 280 -50.27 -43.11 -29.62
N ARG A 281 -50.26 -41.79 -29.84
CA ARG A 281 -51.47 -40.95 -29.79
C ARG A 281 -51.96 -40.68 -31.21
N ALA A 282 -53.28 -40.65 -31.39
CA ALA A 282 -53.89 -40.17 -32.64
C ALA A 282 -53.43 -38.72 -32.88
N GLY A 283 -52.57 -38.54 -33.90
CA GLY A 283 -51.74 -37.35 -34.08
C GLY A 283 -50.31 -37.68 -34.55
N GLY A 284 -49.80 -38.89 -34.22
CA GLY A 284 -48.51 -39.41 -34.70
C GLY A 284 -47.35 -39.31 -33.71
N ASP A 285 -47.50 -38.55 -32.62
CA ASP A 285 -46.48 -38.42 -31.58
C ASP A 285 -46.29 -39.71 -30.77
N LEU A 286 -45.11 -40.31 -30.90
CA LEU A 286 -44.73 -41.53 -30.19
C LEU A 286 -44.30 -41.20 -28.75
N THR A 287 -45.22 -41.38 -27.78
CA THR A 287 -44.92 -41.06 -26.37
C THR A 287 -44.33 -42.28 -25.65
N LEU A 288 -43.06 -42.18 -25.25
CA LEU A 288 -42.38 -43.19 -24.42
C LEU A 288 -42.66 -42.92 -22.93
N VAL A 289 -43.41 -43.81 -22.27
CA VAL A 289 -43.68 -43.70 -20.82
C VAL A 289 -42.80 -44.69 -20.07
N ILE A 290 -41.94 -44.16 -19.20
CA ILE A 290 -41.05 -44.93 -18.31
C ILE A 290 -41.53 -44.75 -16.87
N ASP A 291 -42.08 -45.81 -16.27
CA ASP A 291 -42.55 -45.77 -14.88
C ASP A 291 -41.39 -46.04 -13.91
N PHE A 292 -40.96 -44.98 -13.22
CA PHE A 292 -40.02 -45.07 -12.10
C PHE A 292 -40.80 -45.35 -10.81
N GLY A 293 -41.30 -46.60 -10.70
CA GLY A 293 -42.23 -47.05 -9.67
C GLY A 293 -41.87 -46.59 -8.25
N LYS A 294 -42.89 -46.11 -7.52
CA LYS A 294 -42.77 -45.39 -6.24
C LYS A 294 -41.87 -46.08 -5.22
N GLY A 295 -40.66 -45.54 -5.03
CA GLY A 295 -39.79 -45.90 -3.92
C GLY A 295 -40.42 -45.46 -2.58
N LYS A 296 -40.34 -46.32 -1.56
CA LYS A 296 -40.76 -45.99 -0.20
C LYS A 296 -39.96 -44.79 0.34
N ASP A 297 -40.65 -43.87 1.03
CA ASP A 297 -40.03 -42.73 1.68
C ASP A 297 -38.99 -43.15 2.73
N SER A 298 -37.70 -42.98 2.42
CA SER A 298 -36.59 -43.13 3.36
C SER A 298 -36.16 -41.78 3.92
N SER A 299 -36.12 -41.67 5.24
CA SER A 299 -35.96 -40.41 5.99
C SER A 299 -34.68 -39.62 5.69
N SER A 300 -34.86 -38.32 5.45
CA SER A 300 -33.93 -37.22 5.81
C SER A 300 -32.42 -37.52 5.73
N SER A 301 -31.86 -37.55 4.52
CA SER A 301 -30.41 -37.54 4.33
C SER A 301 -29.82 -36.18 4.74
N SER A 302 -29.21 -36.12 5.93
CA SER A 302 -28.47 -34.92 6.34
C SER A 302 -27.30 -34.69 5.36
N SER A 303 -27.16 -33.47 4.82
CA SER A 303 -26.14 -33.18 3.83
C SER A 303 -24.74 -33.21 4.46
N GLU A 304 -24.08 -34.37 4.35
CA GLU A 304 -22.75 -34.60 4.91
C GLU A 304 -21.74 -33.67 4.24
N LYS A 305 -21.38 -32.59 4.94
CA LYS A 305 -20.43 -31.59 4.45
C LYS A 305 -19.06 -32.24 4.30
N LYS A 306 -18.75 -32.68 3.06
CA LYS A 306 -17.46 -33.24 2.64
C LYS A 306 -16.33 -32.52 3.37
N LYS A 307 -15.74 -33.22 4.34
CA LYS A 307 -14.81 -32.69 5.33
C LYS A 307 -13.51 -32.35 4.63
N GLN A 308 -13.43 -31.14 4.08
CA GLN A 308 -12.33 -30.71 3.22
C GLN A 308 -10.99 -30.91 3.95
N GLU A 309 -10.24 -31.92 3.53
CA GLU A 309 -9.02 -32.32 4.20
C GLU A 309 -7.98 -31.21 4.06
N LEU A 310 -7.50 -30.72 5.21
CA LEU A 310 -6.47 -29.71 5.23
C LEU A 310 -5.17 -30.36 4.73
N PRO A 311 -4.46 -29.73 3.78
CA PRO A 311 -3.30 -30.35 3.13
C PRO A 311 -2.23 -30.71 4.15
N ALA A 312 -1.68 -31.92 4.03
CA ALA A 312 -0.71 -32.46 4.96
C ALA A 312 0.50 -31.53 5.12
N VAL A 313 0.88 -31.25 6.38
CA VAL A 313 1.99 -30.35 6.70
C VAL A 313 3.31 -31.01 6.31
N ASP A 314 4.00 -30.43 5.33
CA ASP A 314 5.22 -31.02 4.79
C ASP A 314 6.35 -31.05 5.83
N GLU A 315 7.24 -32.02 5.66
CA GLU A 315 8.36 -32.28 6.57
C GLU A 315 9.34 -31.09 6.72
N THR A 316 9.42 -30.23 5.70
CA THR A 316 10.21 -28.98 5.77
C THR A 316 9.51 -27.94 6.66
N THR A 317 8.18 -27.81 6.56
CA THR A 317 7.38 -26.94 7.43
C THR A 317 7.45 -27.40 8.89
N LYS A 318 7.34 -28.71 9.18
CA LYS A 318 7.51 -29.24 10.55
C LYS A 318 8.86 -28.85 11.15
N LYS A 319 9.96 -29.14 10.45
CA LYS A 319 11.33 -28.83 10.91
C LYS A 319 11.58 -27.33 11.12
N VAL A 320 10.87 -26.46 10.40
CA VAL A 320 10.85 -25.02 10.67
C VAL A 320 10.11 -24.69 11.97
N ILE A 321 8.95 -25.31 12.22
CA ILE A 321 8.15 -25.12 13.44
C ILE A 321 8.90 -25.63 14.69
N ASP A 322 9.56 -26.78 14.61
CA ASP A 322 10.34 -27.33 15.71
C ASP A 322 11.45 -26.33 16.13
N LYS A 323 12.13 -25.74 15.15
CA LYS A 323 13.13 -24.68 15.35
C LYS A 323 12.55 -23.35 15.86
N VAL A 324 11.23 -23.13 15.83
CA VAL A 324 10.57 -22.04 16.58
C VAL A 324 10.44 -22.39 18.05
N GLN A 325 10.06 -23.62 18.36
CA GLN A 325 9.88 -24.09 19.73
C GLN A 325 11.21 -24.17 20.49
N ASP A 326 12.30 -24.48 19.79
CA ASP A 326 13.67 -24.38 20.30
C ASP A 326 14.10 -22.93 20.65
N VAL A 327 13.65 -21.95 19.85
CA VAL A 327 14.14 -20.56 19.93
C VAL A 327 13.29 -19.67 20.83
N ILE A 328 11.98 -19.96 20.96
CA ILE A 328 11.03 -19.24 21.81
C ILE A 328 10.35 -20.26 22.73
N SER A 329 10.79 -20.33 23.98
CA SER A 329 10.23 -21.29 24.93
C SER A 329 8.76 -21.01 25.22
N SER A 330 8.05 -22.02 25.74
CA SER A 330 6.66 -21.90 26.20
C SER A 330 6.45 -20.82 27.27
N SER A 331 7.49 -20.44 28.01
CA SER A 331 7.43 -19.36 29.00
C SER A 331 7.55 -17.99 28.33
N GLU A 332 8.49 -17.84 27.39
CA GLU A 332 8.71 -16.58 26.65
C GLU A 332 7.55 -16.26 25.71
N GLU A 333 7.00 -17.26 24.99
CA GLU A 333 5.79 -17.10 24.17
C GLU A 333 4.61 -16.55 25.00
N LYS A 334 4.44 -17.08 26.22
CA LYS A 334 3.42 -16.65 27.17
C LYS A 334 3.67 -15.22 27.68
N GLN A 335 4.89 -14.87 28.06
CA GLN A 335 5.24 -13.52 28.51
C GLN A 335 5.01 -12.47 27.41
N ILE A 336 5.33 -12.79 26.15
CA ILE A 336 5.06 -11.91 25.01
C ILE A 336 3.54 -11.74 24.82
N ALA A 337 2.75 -12.82 24.89
CA ALA A 337 1.29 -12.76 24.78
C ALA A 337 0.63 -11.93 25.90
N GLU A 338 1.06 -12.12 27.14
CA GLU A 338 0.59 -11.37 28.31
C GLU A 338 0.95 -9.88 28.20
N SER A 339 2.13 -9.56 27.69
CA SER A 339 2.54 -8.17 27.42
C SER A 339 1.71 -7.51 26.32
N LEU A 340 1.47 -8.21 25.20
CA LEU A 340 0.61 -7.71 24.10
C LEU A 340 -0.82 -7.42 24.56
N LEU A 341 -1.41 -8.29 25.38
CA LEU A 341 -2.74 -8.07 25.97
C LEU A 341 -2.75 -6.92 26.98
N THR A 342 -1.66 -6.72 27.72
CA THR A 342 -1.49 -5.58 28.63
C THR A 342 -1.46 -4.28 27.83
N PHE A 343 -0.66 -4.20 26.77
CA PHE A 343 -0.60 -3.02 25.89
C PHE A 343 -1.94 -2.76 25.18
N ALA A 344 -2.62 -3.80 24.68
CA ALA A 344 -3.97 -3.66 24.11
C ALA A 344 -4.99 -3.13 25.14
N ASN A 345 -4.82 -3.43 26.43
CA ASN A 345 -5.64 -2.87 27.50
C ASN A 345 -5.31 -1.40 27.81
N GLU A 346 -4.02 -1.03 27.85
CA GLU A 346 -3.57 0.35 28.03
C GLU A 346 -4.03 1.25 26.88
N ILE A 347 -3.86 0.78 25.64
CA ILE A 347 -4.31 1.48 24.43
C ILE A 347 -5.84 1.65 24.43
N ARG A 348 -6.59 0.69 24.98
CA ARG A 348 -8.04 0.83 25.16
C ARG A 348 -8.43 1.82 26.26
N GLN A 349 -7.64 1.94 27.31
CA GLN A 349 -7.86 2.99 28.32
C GLN A 349 -7.62 4.38 27.71
N MET A 350 -6.58 4.55 26.87
CA MET A 350 -6.39 5.77 26.09
C MET A 350 -7.56 6.04 25.14
N GLU A 351 -8.00 5.04 24.37
CA GLU A 351 -9.14 5.15 23.45
C GLU A 351 -10.39 5.67 24.15
N LYS A 352 -10.76 5.08 25.30
CA LYS A 352 -11.92 5.52 26.11
C LYS A 352 -11.82 6.97 26.58
N LEU A 353 -10.62 7.43 26.97
CA LEU A 353 -10.39 8.78 27.50
C LEU A 353 -10.37 9.88 26.42
N ILE A 354 -10.29 9.52 25.14
CA ILE A 354 -10.49 10.47 24.04
C ILE A 354 -12.00 10.69 23.84
N PRO A 355 -12.52 11.92 23.97
CA PRO A 355 -13.96 12.17 23.94
C PRO A 355 -14.58 11.91 22.55
N GLY A 356 -13.81 12.04 21.47
CA GLY A 356 -14.31 11.71 20.13
C GLY A 356 -15.35 12.70 19.61
N SER A 357 -15.30 13.97 20.03
CA SER A 357 -16.26 15.00 19.59
C SER A 357 -15.98 15.43 18.15
N ASN A 358 -14.73 15.78 17.84
CA ASN A 358 -14.29 16.19 16.51
C ASN A 358 -13.85 15.00 15.62
N SER A 359 -13.70 15.26 14.32
CA SER A 359 -13.34 14.24 13.31
C SER A 359 -11.95 13.62 13.52
N GLU A 360 -10.98 14.41 13.98
CA GLU A 360 -9.59 13.96 14.20
C GLU A 360 -9.49 13.01 15.41
N GLN A 361 -10.21 13.30 16.49
CA GLN A 361 -10.36 12.39 17.62
C GLN A 361 -11.08 11.09 17.22
N LYS A 362 -12.10 11.19 16.34
CA LYS A 362 -12.78 10.00 15.80
C LYS A 362 -11.84 9.13 14.96
N LEU A 363 -10.91 9.72 14.20
CA LEU A 363 -9.85 9.01 13.47
C LEU A 363 -8.89 8.31 14.43
N VAL A 364 -8.31 9.04 15.39
CA VAL A 364 -7.34 8.48 16.35
C VAL A 364 -7.96 7.33 17.16
N LYS A 365 -9.23 7.41 17.59
CA LYS A 365 -9.91 6.29 18.25
C LYS A 365 -10.01 5.04 17.35
N GLN A 366 -10.11 5.19 16.03
CA GLN A 366 -10.09 4.05 15.10
C GLN A 366 -8.67 3.48 14.92
N GLU A 367 -7.66 4.33 14.82
CA GLU A 367 -6.25 3.89 14.76
C GLU A 367 -5.88 3.10 16.02
N LEU A 368 -6.29 3.57 17.21
CA LEU A 368 -6.11 2.85 18.48
C LEU A 368 -6.89 1.52 18.51
N LEU A 369 -8.16 1.48 18.08
CA LEU A 369 -8.94 0.24 17.99
C LEU A 369 -8.35 -0.77 16.98
N ALA A 370 -7.66 -0.31 15.92
CA ALA A 370 -6.98 -1.17 14.98
C ALA A 370 -5.73 -1.82 15.61
N ILE A 371 -4.92 -1.04 16.33
CA ILE A 371 -3.77 -1.57 17.09
C ILE A 371 -4.24 -2.54 18.19
N ILE A 372 -5.33 -2.23 18.89
CA ILE A 372 -5.95 -3.14 19.88
C ILE A 372 -6.36 -4.46 19.21
N ASN A 373 -6.98 -4.42 18.03
CA ASN A 373 -7.38 -5.63 17.30
C ASN A 373 -6.17 -6.51 16.96
N GLU A 374 -5.11 -5.93 16.40
CA GLU A 374 -3.95 -6.70 15.96
C GLU A 374 -3.13 -7.23 17.15
N PHE A 375 -2.84 -6.43 18.18
CA PHE A 375 -2.17 -6.93 19.40
C PHE A 375 -3.00 -8.05 20.09
N THR A 376 -4.34 -7.95 20.09
CA THR A 376 -5.22 -9.02 20.63
C THR A 376 -5.11 -10.32 19.82
N LYS A 377 -4.92 -10.22 18.49
CA LYS A 377 -4.76 -11.35 17.56
C LYS A 377 -3.35 -11.93 17.59
N GLU A 378 -2.32 -11.09 17.66
CA GLU A 378 -0.91 -11.51 17.81
C GLU A 378 -0.70 -12.22 19.15
N SER A 379 -1.36 -11.76 20.22
CA SER A 379 -1.32 -12.40 21.55
C SER A 379 -1.86 -13.84 21.58
N GLU A 380 -2.60 -14.29 20.57
CA GLU A 380 -3.00 -15.70 20.50
C GLU A 380 -1.79 -16.61 20.28
N LYS A 381 -0.85 -16.14 19.45
CA LYS A 381 0.21 -16.94 18.82
C LYS A 381 1.46 -16.13 18.47
N PRO A 382 2.14 -15.42 19.41
CA PRO A 382 3.24 -14.52 19.06
C PRO A 382 4.39 -15.20 18.29
N SER A 383 4.67 -16.46 18.66
CA SER A 383 5.64 -17.33 17.98
C SER A 383 5.39 -17.48 16.46
N ALA A 384 4.13 -17.53 16.03
CA ALA A 384 3.76 -17.68 14.61
C ALA A 384 3.94 -16.38 13.82
N PHE A 385 3.67 -15.21 14.43
CA PHE A 385 3.91 -13.91 13.82
C PHE A 385 5.40 -13.60 13.72
N ILE A 386 6.17 -13.92 14.77
CA ILE A 386 7.64 -13.85 14.77
C ILE A 386 8.23 -14.80 13.71
N LEU A 387 7.71 -16.03 13.57
CA LEU A 387 8.09 -16.95 12.49
C LEU A 387 7.80 -16.37 11.10
N LYS A 388 6.57 -15.89 10.86
CA LYS A 388 6.17 -15.31 9.57
C LYS A 388 7.14 -14.20 9.16
N SER A 389 7.46 -13.28 10.06
CA SER A 389 8.38 -12.19 9.76
C SER A 389 9.85 -12.63 9.65
N SER A 390 10.28 -13.63 10.41
CA SER A 390 11.62 -14.22 10.26
C SER A 390 11.80 -14.92 8.90
N LEU A 391 10.75 -15.56 8.37
CA LEU A 391 10.76 -16.14 7.02
C LEU A 391 10.76 -15.05 5.93
N GLU A 392 10.00 -13.97 6.10
CA GLU A 392 10.02 -12.79 5.23
C GLU A 392 11.44 -12.19 5.15
N MET A 393 12.11 -11.99 6.30
CA MET A 393 13.50 -11.53 6.36
C MET A 393 14.47 -12.40 5.56
N VAL A 394 14.35 -13.74 5.65
CA VAL A 394 15.26 -14.65 4.94
C VAL A 394 14.96 -14.72 3.44
N ALA A 395 13.69 -14.55 3.04
CA ALA A 395 13.33 -14.41 1.63
C ALA A 395 13.91 -13.12 1.03
N ASP A 396 13.77 -11.99 1.72
CA ASP A 396 14.32 -10.69 1.30
C ASP A 396 15.86 -10.70 1.26
N ALA A 397 16.51 -11.29 2.25
CA ALA A 397 17.96 -11.44 2.28
C ALA A 397 18.49 -12.29 1.11
N LYS A 398 17.71 -13.28 0.65
CA LYS A 398 18.04 -14.06 -0.55
C LYS A 398 17.82 -13.25 -1.84
N LYS A 399 16.71 -12.51 -1.94
CA LYS A 399 16.42 -11.60 -3.07
C LYS A 399 17.54 -10.56 -3.27
N LYS A 400 17.94 -9.87 -2.19
CA LYS A 400 19.02 -8.88 -2.20
C LYS A 400 20.37 -9.46 -2.61
N LYS A 401 20.68 -10.72 -2.24
CA LYS A 401 21.90 -11.38 -2.70
C LYS A 401 21.88 -11.69 -4.19
N THR A 402 20.76 -12.13 -4.75
CA THR A 402 20.62 -12.32 -6.20
C THR A 402 20.76 -10.99 -6.95
N GLU A 403 20.13 -9.92 -6.45
CA GLU A 403 20.26 -8.57 -7.02
C GLU A 403 21.72 -8.07 -6.97
N GLN A 404 22.43 -8.29 -5.86
CA GLN A 404 23.86 -7.95 -5.71
C GLN A 404 24.81 -8.82 -6.54
N GLN A 405 24.37 -10.00 -7.02
CA GLN A 405 25.15 -10.87 -7.91
C GLN A 405 24.84 -10.62 -9.40
N GLN A 406 23.86 -9.76 -9.71
CA GLN A 406 23.48 -9.37 -11.07
C GLN A 406 23.75 -7.88 -11.36
N ALA A 407 24.20 -7.12 -10.36
CA ALA A 407 24.68 -5.76 -10.56
C ALA A 407 26.18 -5.77 -10.89
N GLU A 408 26.56 -5.30 -12.07
CA GLU A 408 27.96 -5.08 -12.42
C GLU A 408 28.63 -4.05 -11.49
N PRO A 409 29.96 -4.12 -11.27
CA PRO A 409 30.68 -3.24 -10.35
C PRO A 409 30.89 -1.82 -10.92
N GLY A 410 29.79 -1.11 -11.20
CA GLY A 410 29.79 0.12 -12.01
C GLY A 410 28.96 1.30 -11.51
N SER A 411 28.31 1.23 -10.33
CA SER A 411 27.64 2.42 -9.75
C SER A 411 27.43 2.33 -8.24
N VAL A 412 28.11 3.20 -7.47
CA VAL A 412 27.89 3.36 -6.02
C VAL A 412 27.22 4.71 -5.75
N SER A 413 25.90 4.78 -5.98
CA SER A 413 25.10 5.94 -5.60
C SER A 413 24.90 5.97 -4.09
N SER A 414 25.49 6.97 -3.42
CA SER A 414 25.35 7.16 -1.97
C SER A 414 23.91 7.50 -1.57
N GLY A 415 23.45 6.95 -0.44
CA GLY A 415 22.04 6.99 -0.05
C GLY A 415 21.57 8.33 0.51
N ALA A 416 20.28 8.62 0.32
CA ALA A 416 19.58 9.73 0.97
C ALA A 416 18.62 9.20 2.04
N GLN A 417 18.72 9.70 3.27
CA GLN A 417 17.78 9.40 4.35
C GLN A 417 16.49 10.21 4.18
N SER A 418 15.33 9.55 4.19
CA SER A 418 14.03 10.21 4.00
C SER A 418 13.55 10.91 5.29
N LEU A 419 13.78 12.22 5.40
CA LEU A 419 13.31 13.04 6.52
C LEU A 419 12.16 13.99 6.14
N PHE A 420 10.98 13.69 6.71
CA PHE A 420 9.94 14.63 7.16
C PHE A 420 9.04 15.45 6.20
N ILE A 421 7.86 15.76 6.75
CA ILE A 421 6.81 16.73 6.37
C ILE A 421 5.84 16.39 5.21
N GLN A 422 4.69 15.81 5.58
CA GLN A 422 3.40 16.51 5.47
C GLN A 422 2.39 15.99 6.51
N ALA A 423 1.83 16.90 7.33
CA ALA A 423 1.24 16.58 8.63
C ALA A 423 -0.29 16.36 8.66
N GLY A 424 -0.94 16.12 7.50
CA GLY A 424 -2.40 15.94 7.41
C GLY A 424 -2.89 14.56 6.95
N ILE A 425 -2.01 13.72 6.39
CA ILE A 425 -2.37 12.39 5.82
C ILE A 425 -1.39 11.29 6.31
N SER A 426 -0.17 11.65 6.70
CA SER A 426 0.85 10.69 7.18
C SER A 426 0.48 9.94 8.48
N VAL A 427 -0.50 10.42 9.25
CA VAL A 427 -0.93 9.74 10.50
C VAL A 427 -1.54 8.38 10.20
N LEU A 428 -2.43 8.30 9.20
CA LEU A 428 -3.02 7.05 8.71
C LEU A 428 -1.96 6.15 8.08
N ASN A 429 -1.12 6.68 7.19
CA ASN A 429 -0.10 5.86 6.54
C ASN A 429 0.88 5.24 7.54
N ASP A 430 1.38 5.97 8.53
CA ASP A 430 2.38 5.40 9.46
C ASP A 430 1.78 4.33 10.40
N ALA A 431 0.48 4.43 10.71
CA ALA A 431 -0.24 3.39 11.46
C ALA A 431 -0.70 2.22 10.57
N MET A 432 -0.91 2.42 9.27
CA MET A 432 -1.33 1.38 8.32
C MET A 432 -0.17 0.68 7.60
N ASN A 433 1.01 1.30 7.49
CA ASN A 433 2.26 0.65 7.03
C ASN A 433 2.64 -0.57 7.88
N PHE A 434 2.16 -0.62 9.14
CA PHE A 434 2.22 -1.79 10.02
C PHE A 434 1.49 -3.02 9.43
N VAL A 435 0.39 -2.81 8.70
CA VAL A 435 -0.41 -3.82 8.00
C VAL A 435 0.23 -4.24 6.68
N ASP A 436 0.89 -3.30 5.97
CA ASP A 436 1.53 -3.53 4.66
C ASP A 436 2.77 -4.43 4.71
N GLY A 437 3.13 -4.96 5.89
CA GLY A 437 4.01 -6.11 6.03
C GLY A 437 5.51 -5.84 5.88
N ILE A 438 5.94 -4.62 5.56
CA ILE A 438 7.36 -4.26 5.42
C ILE A 438 8.07 -4.25 6.78
N GLY A 439 9.26 -4.84 6.86
CA GLY A 439 10.11 -4.85 8.06
C GLY A 439 9.83 -6.02 9.02
N THR A 440 10.67 -6.16 10.05
CA THR A 440 10.55 -7.25 11.03
C THR A 440 9.36 -7.04 11.97
N TYR A 441 8.90 -8.08 12.66
CA TYR A 441 7.84 -7.99 13.67
C TYR A 441 8.27 -7.09 14.85
N SER A 442 9.53 -7.16 15.29
CA SER A 442 10.05 -6.18 16.27
C SER A 442 10.12 -4.76 15.70
N THR A 443 10.50 -4.59 14.43
CA THR A 443 10.49 -3.27 13.77
C THR A 443 9.08 -2.68 13.76
N LYS A 444 8.08 -3.48 13.35
CA LYS A 444 6.64 -3.14 13.36
C LYS A 444 6.15 -2.74 14.76
N MET A 445 6.48 -3.51 15.80
CA MET A 445 6.16 -3.16 17.19
C MET A 445 6.83 -1.85 17.62
N SER A 446 8.11 -1.65 17.31
CA SER A 446 8.83 -0.41 17.63
C SER A 446 8.22 0.80 16.91
N SER A 447 7.81 0.67 15.64
CA SER A 447 7.08 1.72 14.91
C SER A 447 5.78 2.11 15.62
N VAL A 448 4.99 1.14 16.09
CA VAL A 448 3.77 1.39 16.90
C VAL A 448 4.14 2.08 18.23
N GLY A 449 5.16 1.61 18.95
CA GLY A 449 5.62 2.21 20.20
C GLY A 449 6.08 3.67 20.04
N ASN A 450 6.79 3.98 18.96
CA ASN A 450 7.24 5.32 18.61
C ASN A 450 6.09 6.23 18.13
N TRP A 451 5.10 5.70 17.41
CA TRP A 451 3.89 6.45 17.04
C TRP A 451 3.05 6.81 18.28
N ILE A 452 2.85 5.86 19.20
CA ILE A 452 2.11 6.06 20.46
C ILE A 452 2.83 7.06 21.37
N SER A 453 4.13 6.87 21.61
CA SER A 453 4.89 7.73 22.55
C SER A 453 5.29 9.09 21.98
N GLY A 454 5.35 9.22 20.64
CA GLY A 454 5.61 10.46 19.92
C GLY A 454 4.34 11.13 19.40
N LYS A 455 3.94 10.78 18.17
CA LYS A 455 2.89 11.48 17.40
C LYS A 455 1.56 11.56 18.16
N LEU A 456 1.07 10.42 18.67
CA LEU A 456 -0.17 10.36 19.44
C LEU A 456 -0.07 11.16 20.73
N ALA A 457 1.01 11.00 21.50
CA ALA A 457 1.20 11.72 22.76
C ALA A 457 1.19 13.25 22.56
N THR A 458 1.92 13.77 21.57
CA THR A 458 1.88 15.21 21.22
C THR A 458 0.49 15.65 20.78
N LYS A 459 -0.25 14.80 20.05
CA LYS A 459 -1.62 15.10 19.63
C LYS A 459 -2.59 15.18 20.82
N LEU A 460 -2.51 14.24 21.75
CA LEU A 460 -3.30 14.23 23.00
C LEU A 460 -3.00 15.47 23.86
N ASP A 461 -1.73 15.85 23.98
CA ASP A 461 -1.30 17.05 24.72
C ASP A 461 -1.88 18.32 24.07
N SER A 462 -1.88 18.39 22.73
CA SER A 462 -2.52 19.48 21.96
C SER A 462 -4.05 19.56 22.09
N TRP A 463 -4.70 18.51 22.59
CA TRP A 463 -6.12 18.49 22.95
C TRP A 463 -6.36 18.72 24.45
N GLY A 464 -5.33 19.11 25.21
CA GLY A 464 -5.40 19.31 26.67
C GLY A 464 -5.39 18.03 27.51
N LEU A 465 -5.32 16.86 26.89
CA LEU A 465 -5.40 15.55 27.54
C LEU A 465 -4.05 15.13 28.15
N LYS A 466 -3.43 16.00 28.96
CA LYS A 466 -2.04 15.88 29.47
C LYS A 466 -1.75 14.55 30.15
N SER A 467 -2.68 14.03 30.95
CA SER A 467 -2.57 12.73 31.61
C SER A 467 -2.56 11.58 30.61
N VAL A 468 -3.45 11.60 29.62
CA VAL A 468 -3.52 10.61 28.53
C VAL A 468 -2.28 10.70 27.64
N ALA A 469 -1.76 11.90 27.39
CA ALA A 469 -0.52 12.13 26.66
C ALA A 469 0.71 11.55 27.39
N GLN A 470 0.80 11.71 28.71
CA GLN A 470 1.88 11.09 29.50
C GLN A 470 1.72 9.57 29.60
N PHE A 471 0.48 9.06 29.68
CA PHE A 471 0.21 7.63 29.60
C PHE A 471 0.63 7.05 28.25
N ALA A 472 0.34 7.73 27.13
CA ALA A 472 0.84 7.37 25.80
C ALA A 472 2.37 7.35 25.71
N LYS A 473 3.06 8.36 26.27
CA LYS A 473 4.53 8.37 26.38
C LYS A 473 5.07 7.14 27.11
N ASN A 474 4.37 6.66 28.14
CA ASN A 474 4.77 5.49 28.91
C ASN A 474 4.46 4.18 28.16
N THR A 475 3.22 3.95 27.73
CA THR A 475 2.79 2.77 26.97
C THR A 475 3.61 2.57 25.70
N GLY A 476 3.84 3.63 24.92
CA GLY A 476 4.64 3.55 23.69
C GLY A 476 6.11 3.17 23.94
N LYS A 477 6.71 3.65 25.04
CA LYS A 477 8.05 3.22 25.49
C LYS A 477 8.07 1.76 25.95
N SER A 478 7.02 1.29 26.64
CA SER A 478 6.90 -0.12 27.03
C SER A 478 6.79 -1.05 25.81
N ILE A 479 6.05 -0.64 24.77
CA ILE A 479 5.92 -1.38 23.50
C ILE A 479 7.26 -1.47 22.78
N ASP A 480 7.99 -0.36 22.65
CA ASP A 480 9.35 -0.35 22.08
C ASP A 480 10.35 -1.14 22.94
N GLY A 481 10.20 -1.12 24.26
CA GLY A 481 10.94 -1.97 25.19
C GLY A 481 10.70 -3.46 24.97
N LEU A 482 9.47 -3.87 24.65
CA LEU A 482 9.18 -5.25 24.26
C LEU A 482 9.71 -5.56 22.85
N ALA A 483 9.58 -4.65 21.89
CA ALA A 483 10.13 -4.81 20.55
C ALA A 483 11.65 -5.13 20.60
N LYS A 484 12.40 -4.39 21.41
CA LYS A 484 13.83 -4.62 21.66
C LYS A 484 14.14 -5.96 22.33
N LYS A 485 13.23 -6.50 23.15
CA LYS A 485 13.31 -7.86 23.69
C LYS A 485 12.91 -8.94 22.67
N VAL A 486 12.10 -8.60 21.66
CA VAL A 486 11.65 -9.54 20.63
C VAL A 486 12.67 -9.72 19.50
N ALA A 487 13.38 -8.65 19.11
CA ALA A 487 14.37 -8.68 18.02
C ALA A 487 15.44 -9.79 18.13
N PRO A 488 15.98 -10.14 19.32
CA PRO A 488 16.89 -11.29 19.47
C PRO A 488 16.27 -12.64 19.11
N TYR A 489 14.97 -12.85 19.32
CA TYR A 489 14.29 -14.09 18.90
C TYR A 489 14.16 -14.14 17.38
N GLU A 490 13.85 -13.03 16.71
CA GLU A 490 13.83 -12.95 15.24
C GLU A 490 15.21 -13.31 14.65
N GLN A 491 16.28 -12.76 15.21
CA GLN A 491 17.65 -13.02 14.75
C GLN A 491 18.08 -14.47 15.01
N LYS A 492 17.80 -15.01 16.20
CA LYS A 492 18.00 -16.44 16.51
C LYS A 492 17.19 -17.33 15.56
N LEU A 493 15.93 -17.01 15.31
CA LEU A 493 15.03 -17.81 14.50
C LEU A 493 15.42 -17.77 13.02
N ALA A 494 15.67 -16.58 12.47
CA ALA A 494 16.21 -16.43 11.11
C ALA A 494 17.52 -17.21 10.93
N LYS A 495 18.41 -17.23 11.94
CA LYS A 495 19.63 -18.05 11.93
C LYS A 495 19.34 -19.56 12.00
N ALA A 496 18.38 -19.98 12.82
CA ALA A 496 18.01 -21.39 13.01
C ALA A 496 17.26 -22.01 11.81
N ILE A 497 16.39 -21.23 11.15
CA ILE A 497 15.67 -21.67 9.94
C ILE A 497 16.53 -21.56 8.68
N ALA A 498 17.54 -20.67 8.64
CA ALA A 498 18.36 -20.42 7.46
C ALA A 498 18.98 -21.69 6.82
N PRO A 499 19.48 -22.71 7.54
CA PRO A 499 19.94 -23.96 6.92
C PRO A 499 18.81 -24.73 6.22
N VAL A 500 17.66 -24.91 6.90
CA VAL A 500 16.46 -25.58 6.36
C VAL A 500 15.89 -24.84 5.14
N VAL A 501 16.02 -23.51 5.15
CA VAL A 501 15.57 -22.58 4.10
C VAL A 501 16.57 -22.47 2.93
N LYS A 502 17.86 -22.79 3.15
CA LYS A 502 18.90 -22.81 2.12
C LYS A 502 18.96 -24.15 1.37
N SER A 503 18.68 -25.27 2.04
CA SER A 503 18.88 -26.63 1.48
C SER A 503 17.87 -27.05 0.42
N LYS A 504 16.86 -26.23 0.11
CA LYS A 504 15.91 -26.46 -0.99
C LYS A 504 15.69 -25.18 -1.82
N THR A 505 15.11 -25.35 -3.01
CA THR A 505 14.77 -24.26 -3.93
C THR A 505 13.90 -23.17 -3.27
N PHE A 506 14.06 -21.92 -3.72
CA PHE A 506 13.38 -20.72 -3.16
C PHE A 506 11.84 -20.87 -3.05
N GLN A 507 11.23 -21.65 -3.94
CA GLN A 507 9.80 -21.98 -3.89
C GLN A 507 9.38 -22.68 -2.58
N SER A 508 10.27 -23.43 -1.93
CA SER A 508 10.00 -24.09 -0.65
C SER A 508 9.85 -23.07 0.48
N ILE A 509 10.65 -22.00 0.47
CA ILE A 509 10.50 -20.87 1.42
C ILE A 509 9.12 -20.22 1.23
N LYS A 510 8.75 -19.93 -0.03
CA LYS A 510 7.46 -19.33 -0.37
C LYS A 510 6.28 -20.25 -0.01
N ARG A 511 6.43 -21.57 -0.12
CA ARG A 511 5.46 -22.55 0.38
C ARG A 511 5.32 -22.49 1.90
N VAL A 512 6.42 -22.53 2.67
CA VAL A 512 6.37 -22.40 4.15
C VAL A 512 5.73 -21.07 4.58
N VAL A 513 6.10 -19.94 3.95
CA VAL A 513 5.47 -18.63 4.20
C VAL A 513 3.97 -18.65 3.92
N ASN A 514 3.54 -19.22 2.79
CA ASN A 514 2.13 -19.32 2.43
C ASN A 514 1.36 -20.27 3.36
N VAL A 515 1.95 -21.39 3.78
CA VAL A 515 1.34 -22.36 4.70
C VAL A 515 1.22 -21.75 6.10
N VAL A 516 2.26 -21.09 6.61
CA VAL A 516 2.23 -20.40 7.91
C VAL A 516 1.25 -19.21 7.87
N GLY A 517 1.29 -18.38 6.82
CA GLY A 517 0.35 -17.27 6.65
C GLY A 517 -1.12 -17.71 6.53
N GLY A 518 -1.36 -18.77 5.76
CA GLY A 518 -2.67 -19.41 5.65
C GLY A 518 -3.13 -20.00 6.99
N ALA A 519 -2.23 -20.68 7.70
CA ALA A 519 -2.52 -21.24 9.02
C ALA A 519 -2.84 -20.16 10.07
N ILE A 520 -2.18 -19.00 10.02
CA ILE A 520 -2.48 -17.83 10.86
C ILE A 520 -3.85 -17.23 10.52
N SER A 521 -4.29 -17.27 9.26
CA SER A 521 -5.60 -16.75 8.85
C SER A 521 -6.77 -17.68 9.20
N ILE A 522 -6.52 -18.99 9.29
CA ILE A 522 -7.54 -20.01 9.57
C ILE A 522 -7.56 -20.32 11.07
N LYS A 523 -8.72 -20.15 11.73
CA LYS A 523 -8.91 -20.37 13.19
C LYS A 523 -8.38 -21.73 13.71
N ASN A 524 -8.37 -22.76 12.87
CA ASN A 524 -7.84 -24.10 13.19
C ASN A 524 -6.46 -24.39 12.57
N GLY A 525 -5.91 -23.52 11.72
CA GLY A 525 -4.70 -23.78 10.94
C GLY A 525 -3.46 -23.96 11.82
N LEU A 526 -3.26 -23.07 12.80
CA LEU A 526 -2.14 -23.20 13.75
C LEU A 526 -2.22 -24.43 14.67
N LYS A 527 -3.41 -25.04 14.85
CA LYS A 527 -3.53 -26.36 15.48
C LYS A 527 -2.97 -27.48 14.60
N HIS A 528 -3.12 -27.40 13.28
CA HIS A 528 -2.57 -28.39 12.34
C HIS A 528 -1.06 -28.25 12.20
N LEU A 529 -0.50 -27.05 12.38
CA LEU A 529 0.94 -26.82 12.51
C LEU A 529 1.51 -27.25 13.88
N GLY A 530 0.75 -27.92 14.76
CA GLY A 530 1.19 -28.25 16.13
C GLY A 530 1.38 -27.04 17.06
N MET A 531 1.29 -25.81 16.55
CA MET A 531 1.42 -24.55 17.28
C MET A 531 0.15 -24.23 18.10
N LEU A 532 -0.33 -25.19 18.89
CA LEU A 532 -1.54 -25.07 19.71
C LEU A 532 -1.52 -23.80 20.60
N PRO A 533 -2.65 -23.09 20.73
CA PRO A 533 -2.77 -21.98 21.67
C PRO A 533 -2.62 -22.50 23.10
N LYS A 534 -1.50 -22.15 23.74
CA LYS A 534 -1.23 -22.47 25.14
C LYS A 534 -2.23 -21.69 26.01
N GLN A 535 -2.70 -22.29 27.11
CA GLN A 535 -3.68 -21.64 27.97
C GLN A 535 -3.07 -20.41 28.64
N LEU A 536 -3.48 -19.22 28.18
CA LEU A 536 -3.29 -17.97 28.91
C LEU A 536 -3.96 -18.09 30.30
N PRO A 537 -3.48 -17.38 31.34
CA PRO A 537 -4.16 -17.36 32.62
C PRO A 537 -5.61 -16.90 32.49
N LYS A 538 -6.51 -17.38 33.38
CA LYS A 538 -7.95 -17.08 33.31
C LYS A 538 -8.25 -15.57 33.21
N ALA A 539 -7.47 -14.74 33.90
CA ALA A 539 -7.54 -13.28 33.81
C ALA A 539 -7.25 -12.75 32.39
N PHE A 540 -6.18 -13.22 31.73
CA PHE A 540 -5.83 -12.82 30.37
C PHE A 540 -6.82 -13.32 29.32
N ASN A 541 -7.43 -14.50 29.50
CA ASN A 541 -8.53 -14.94 28.62
C ASN A 541 -9.79 -14.06 28.76
N LYS A 542 -10.13 -13.63 30.00
CA LYS A 542 -11.21 -12.66 30.24
C LYS A 542 -10.88 -11.30 29.63
N LEU A 543 -9.65 -10.81 29.79
CA LEU A 543 -9.18 -9.58 29.17
C LEU A 543 -9.26 -9.64 27.64
N LYS A 544 -8.66 -10.66 27.03
CA LYS A 544 -8.65 -10.91 25.58
C LYS A 544 -10.06 -10.89 24.99
N SER A 545 -10.98 -11.69 25.52
CA SER A 545 -12.38 -11.72 25.03
C SER A 545 -13.08 -10.36 25.19
N THR A 546 -12.77 -9.62 26.25
CA THR A 546 -13.28 -8.26 26.48
C THR A 546 -12.66 -7.24 25.51
N LEU A 547 -11.42 -7.44 25.04
CA LEU A 547 -10.76 -6.65 23.98
C LEU A 547 -11.32 -6.99 22.59
N THR A 548 -11.49 -8.28 22.27
CA THR A 548 -12.10 -8.73 20.99
C THR A 548 -13.50 -8.16 20.79
N LYS A 549 -14.34 -8.13 21.84
CA LYS A 549 -15.65 -7.48 21.81
C LYS A 549 -15.57 -5.96 21.56
N ALA A 550 -14.50 -5.31 22.01
CA ALA A 550 -14.29 -3.87 21.80
C ALA A 550 -13.77 -3.52 20.41
N ALA A 551 -12.96 -4.41 19.83
CA ALA A 551 -12.45 -4.29 18.46
C ALA A 551 -13.49 -4.67 17.39
N ALA A 552 -14.50 -5.47 17.73
CA ALA A 552 -15.52 -5.96 16.79
C ALA A 552 -16.18 -4.85 15.93
N PRO A 553 -16.53 -3.65 16.44
CA PRO A 553 -17.07 -2.56 15.62
C PRO A 553 -16.14 -2.09 14.51
N ILE A 554 -14.82 -2.32 14.57
CA ILE A 554 -13.91 -1.94 13.49
C ILE A 554 -14.08 -2.84 12.26
N LYS A 555 -14.41 -4.12 12.43
CA LYS A 555 -14.57 -5.04 11.30
C LYS A 555 -15.71 -4.61 10.36
N THR A 556 -16.71 -3.90 10.88
CA THR A 556 -17.79 -3.29 10.09
C THR A 556 -17.53 -1.80 9.80
N LYS A 557 -17.00 -1.03 10.75
CA LYS A 557 -16.83 0.43 10.59
C LYS A 557 -15.56 0.86 9.85
N ALA A 558 -14.42 0.18 9.97
CA ALA A 558 -13.21 0.58 9.23
C ALA A 558 -13.42 0.47 7.71
N ALA A 559 -14.11 -0.57 7.25
CA ALA A 559 -14.49 -0.75 5.84
C ALA A 559 -15.41 0.38 5.29
N SER A 560 -16.19 1.05 6.15
CA SER A 560 -17.02 2.20 5.76
C SER A 560 -16.37 3.56 6.05
N LEU A 561 -15.46 3.65 7.01
CA LEU A 561 -14.74 4.89 7.34
C LEU A 561 -13.52 5.12 6.45
N ILE A 562 -12.78 4.09 6.02
CA ILE A 562 -11.79 4.25 4.93
C ILE A 562 -12.48 4.82 3.67
N LYS A 563 -13.71 4.40 3.37
CA LYS A 563 -14.56 4.95 2.29
C LYS A 563 -15.10 6.37 2.56
N LYS A 564 -15.26 6.80 3.81
CA LYS A 564 -15.73 8.17 4.14
C LYS A 564 -14.59 9.18 4.34
N VAL A 565 -13.42 8.73 4.79
CA VAL A 565 -12.24 9.57 5.05
C VAL A 565 -11.49 9.90 3.77
N THR A 566 -11.45 8.97 2.81
CA THR A 566 -11.03 9.26 1.43
C THR A 566 -11.91 10.33 0.78
N LYS A 567 -13.24 10.22 0.92
CA LYS A 567 -14.20 11.25 0.45
C LYS A 567 -14.04 12.61 1.16
N SER A 568 -13.89 12.64 2.49
CA SER A 568 -13.80 13.91 3.24
C SER A 568 -12.44 14.60 3.16
N GLY A 569 -11.35 13.86 2.95
CA GLY A 569 -10.02 14.43 2.68
C GLY A 569 -9.97 15.30 1.43
N ALA A 570 -10.74 14.95 0.40
CA ALA A 570 -10.92 15.79 -0.79
C ALA A 570 -11.66 17.11 -0.47
N ALA A 571 -12.73 17.05 0.33
CA ALA A 571 -13.51 18.24 0.72
C ALA A 571 -12.68 19.25 1.54
N VAL A 572 -11.85 18.78 2.48
CA VAL A 572 -10.96 19.67 3.27
C VAL A 572 -9.86 20.28 2.40
N LYS A 573 -9.38 19.57 1.36
CA LYS A 573 -8.50 20.17 0.33
C LYS A 573 -9.24 21.25 -0.47
N LYS A 574 -10.48 21.01 -0.94
CA LYS A 574 -11.32 21.98 -1.68
C LYS A 574 -11.57 23.26 -0.86
N ALA A 575 -11.84 23.14 0.44
CA ALA A 575 -12.01 24.30 1.33
C ALA A 575 -10.73 25.14 1.51
N ASN A 576 -9.55 24.50 1.62
CA ASN A 576 -8.29 25.20 1.81
C ASN A 576 -7.71 25.78 0.50
N SER A 577 -7.95 25.14 -0.65
CA SER A 577 -7.63 25.74 -1.96
C SER A 577 -8.54 26.93 -2.24
N ALA A 578 -9.84 26.83 -1.98
CA ALA A 578 -10.78 27.96 -2.11
C ALA A 578 -10.38 29.16 -1.24
N LYS A 579 -9.97 28.95 0.02
CA LYS A 579 -9.45 30.03 0.88
C LYS A 579 -8.16 30.68 0.33
N LYS A 580 -7.24 29.90 -0.25
CA LYS A 580 -6.05 30.45 -0.92
C LYS A 580 -6.41 31.24 -2.19
N ALA A 581 -7.29 30.70 -3.04
CA ALA A 581 -7.76 31.35 -4.26
C ALA A 581 -8.50 32.67 -3.96
N ALA A 582 -9.39 32.68 -2.97
CA ALA A 582 -10.09 33.89 -2.54
C ALA A 582 -9.14 34.98 -2.02
N LYS A 583 -8.07 34.60 -1.31
CA LYS A 583 -7.01 35.55 -0.91
C LYS A 583 -6.25 36.08 -2.13
N ALA A 584 -5.76 35.20 -3.01
CA ALA A 584 -5.03 35.57 -4.22
C ALA A 584 -5.86 36.49 -5.13
N ALA A 585 -7.16 36.22 -5.32
CA ALA A 585 -8.07 37.07 -6.07
C ALA A 585 -8.28 38.45 -5.42
N LYS A 586 -8.34 38.52 -4.08
CA LYS A 586 -8.44 39.79 -3.33
C LYS A 586 -7.16 40.63 -3.48
N ASP A 587 -6.00 40.00 -3.39
CA ASP A 587 -4.70 40.65 -3.53
C ASP A 587 -4.45 41.09 -5.00
N ALA A 588 -4.82 40.26 -5.99
CA ALA A 588 -4.80 40.62 -7.40
C ALA A 588 -5.73 41.81 -7.69
N LYS A 589 -6.99 41.79 -7.21
CA LYS A 589 -7.95 42.90 -7.38
C LYS A 589 -7.47 44.20 -6.73
N LYS A 590 -6.64 44.12 -5.67
CA LYS A 590 -5.93 45.27 -5.08
C LYS A 590 -4.81 45.78 -6.00
N ALA A 591 -3.99 44.88 -6.56
CA ALA A 591 -2.95 45.23 -7.53
C ALA A 591 -3.51 45.86 -8.82
N THR A 592 -4.58 45.29 -9.41
CA THR A 592 -5.23 45.87 -10.61
C THR A 592 -5.82 47.25 -10.33
N LYS A 593 -6.38 47.50 -9.13
CA LYS A 593 -6.82 48.85 -8.73
C LYS A 593 -5.65 49.83 -8.61
N ALA A 594 -4.51 49.41 -8.06
CA ALA A 594 -3.30 50.24 -8.00
C ALA A 594 -2.76 50.56 -9.41
N ALA A 595 -2.66 49.54 -10.29
CA ALA A 595 -2.23 49.71 -11.67
C ALA A 595 -3.16 50.64 -12.48
N LYS A 596 -4.49 50.48 -12.36
CA LYS A 596 -5.46 51.40 -13.00
C LYS A 596 -5.36 52.83 -12.46
N LYS A 597 -5.04 53.02 -11.16
CA LYS A 597 -4.78 54.35 -10.59
C LYS A 597 -3.49 54.96 -11.15
N ALA A 598 -2.40 54.19 -11.25
CA ALA A 598 -1.14 54.64 -11.85
C ALA A 598 -1.31 55.00 -13.33
N ALA A 599 -1.99 54.16 -14.12
CA ALA A 599 -2.25 54.41 -15.54
C ALA A 599 -3.12 55.65 -15.79
N LYS A 600 -4.13 55.90 -14.94
CA LYS A 600 -4.90 57.16 -15.01
C LYS A 600 -4.05 58.40 -14.70
N THR A 601 -3.09 58.31 -13.78
CA THR A 601 -2.14 59.40 -13.50
C THR A 601 -1.16 59.62 -14.64
N ALA A 602 -0.69 58.55 -15.30
CA ALA A 602 0.24 58.62 -16.43
C ALA A 602 -0.40 59.25 -17.70
N LYS A 603 -1.73 59.13 -17.88
CA LYS A 603 -2.47 59.75 -19.00
C LYS A 603 -2.75 61.27 -18.83
N GLN A 604 -2.19 61.94 -17.82
CA GLN A 604 -2.21 63.41 -17.74
C GLN A 604 -0.87 64.00 -18.22
N PRO A 605 -0.77 64.54 -19.46
CA PRO A 605 0.51 64.93 -20.07
C PRO A 605 1.26 66.05 -19.34
N GLY A 606 0.61 66.81 -18.44
CA GLY A 606 1.25 67.85 -17.63
C GLY A 606 1.98 67.39 -16.36
N LYS A 607 2.05 66.09 -16.04
CA LYS A 607 2.63 65.60 -14.76
C LYS A 607 3.86 64.69 -14.88
N LEU A 608 4.24 64.26 -16.07
CA LEU A 608 5.36 63.34 -16.27
C LEU A 608 6.71 63.93 -15.80
N ALA A 609 6.94 65.23 -16.04
CA ALA A 609 8.16 65.94 -15.64
C ALA A 609 8.41 65.92 -14.11
N LYS A 610 7.35 66.03 -13.29
CA LYS A 610 7.46 65.95 -11.83
C LYS A 610 7.56 64.51 -11.28
N ALA A 611 7.35 63.49 -12.12
CA ALA A 611 7.54 62.08 -11.74
C ALA A 611 9.01 61.64 -11.90
N PHE A 612 9.67 61.96 -13.01
CA PHE A 612 11.07 61.63 -13.23
C PHE A 612 12.02 62.36 -12.25
N GLY A 613 11.67 63.58 -11.83
CA GLY A 613 12.43 64.34 -10.82
C GLY A 613 12.54 63.71 -9.42
N LYS A 614 11.88 62.56 -9.15
CA LYS A 614 12.04 61.80 -7.89
C LYS A 614 12.62 60.39 -8.07
N ALA A 615 13.00 59.99 -9.29
CA ALA A 615 13.56 58.67 -9.59
C ALA A 615 15.08 58.54 -9.28
N LYS A 616 15.69 59.51 -8.58
CA LYS A 616 17.13 59.55 -8.23
C LYS A 616 17.42 59.15 -6.77
N ALA A 617 16.44 58.61 -6.05
CA ALA A 617 16.53 58.31 -4.61
C ALA A 617 16.19 56.83 -4.25
N VAL A 618 16.24 55.92 -5.23
CA VAL A 618 16.14 54.46 -5.02
C VAL A 618 17.14 53.75 -5.94
N LYS A 619 18.43 53.88 -5.62
CA LYS A 619 19.52 53.16 -6.31
C LYS A 619 20.41 52.34 -5.36
N ASP A 620 19.94 52.17 -4.12
CA ASP A 620 20.45 51.21 -3.13
C ASP A 620 19.39 50.12 -2.90
N VAL A 621 19.73 49.04 -2.21
CA VAL A 621 18.87 47.84 -2.01
C VAL A 621 18.66 47.01 -3.30
N LYS A 622 19.62 47.04 -4.25
CA LYS A 622 19.70 46.03 -5.33
C LYS A 622 21.09 45.39 -5.53
N ASP A 623 22.03 45.61 -4.61
CA ASP A 623 23.29 44.90 -4.55
C ASP A 623 23.27 43.93 -3.35
N GLY A 624 23.14 42.64 -3.65
CA GLY A 624 23.00 41.57 -2.66
C GLY A 624 22.52 40.27 -3.30
N PHE A 625 23.28 39.19 -3.10
CA PHE A 625 23.17 37.89 -3.79
C PHE A 625 23.46 37.92 -5.29
N GLY A 626 24.75 37.98 -5.61
CA GLY A 626 25.24 37.86 -6.99
C GLY A 626 26.76 37.74 -7.12
N ASP A 627 27.43 36.84 -6.38
CA ASP A 627 28.60 36.10 -6.91
C ASP A 627 29.15 35.05 -5.93
N MET A 628 29.47 33.84 -6.42
CA MET A 628 30.23 32.84 -5.66
C MET A 628 30.85 31.71 -6.52
N LYS A 629 31.74 32.01 -7.50
CA LYS A 629 32.58 30.95 -8.13
C LYS A 629 33.82 31.39 -8.96
N SER A 630 34.97 31.67 -8.32
CA SER A 630 36.34 31.43 -8.89
C SER A 630 37.48 31.93 -7.97
N GLY A 631 38.62 31.22 -7.93
CA GLY A 631 39.85 31.62 -7.20
C GLY A 631 39.78 31.39 -5.67
N LEU A 632 40.64 30.63 -4.98
CA LEU A 632 41.92 29.95 -5.28
C LEU A 632 43.16 30.87 -5.30
N PHE A 633 44.06 30.65 -4.33
CA PHE A 633 45.14 31.54 -3.82
C PHE A 633 44.61 32.85 -3.18
N GLY A 634 45.23 33.42 -2.12
CA GLY A 634 46.33 32.97 -1.26
C GLY A 634 46.70 34.09 -0.25
N GLU A 635 47.17 33.74 0.96
CA GLU A 635 47.69 34.66 2.00
C GLU A 635 46.66 35.70 2.58
N GLY A 636 46.86 36.38 3.72
CA GLY A 636 47.87 36.21 4.77
C GLY A 636 47.77 37.19 5.97
N LYS A 637 47.32 36.69 7.15
CA LYS A 637 47.51 37.27 8.51
C LYS A 637 46.75 38.57 8.91
N PRO A 638 46.66 38.93 10.23
CA PRO A 638 45.55 39.71 10.78
C PRO A 638 45.94 40.93 11.69
N LYS A 639 44.95 41.46 12.43
CA LYS A 639 44.91 42.59 13.41
C LYS A 639 44.22 43.85 12.80
N LYS A 640 43.64 44.79 13.56
CA LYS A 640 43.73 45.06 15.02
C LYS A 640 42.41 45.68 15.55
N SER A 641 42.26 45.73 16.88
CA SER A 641 41.17 46.37 17.61
C SER A 641 41.27 47.91 17.64
N GLN A 642 40.15 48.63 17.74
CA GLN A 642 40.12 49.92 18.43
C GLN A 642 38.74 50.26 19.03
N THR A 643 38.76 51.00 20.14
CA THR A 643 37.63 51.37 21.01
C THR A 643 37.51 52.88 21.15
N ASN A 644 36.29 53.43 21.26
CA ASN A 644 35.90 54.60 22.09
C ASN A 644 34.35 54.77 22.03
N ASN A 645 33.60 55.09 23.10
CA ASN A 645 33.59 56.28 23.98
C ASN A 645 33.12 57.57 23.25
N LYS A 646 32.23 58.44 23.78
CA LYS A 646 31.54 58.51 25.10
C LYS A 646 30.33 59.48 25.07
N LYS A 647 29.71 59.72 26.24
CA LYS A 647 28.61 60.66 26.60
C LYS A 647 27.20 60.13 26.27
N GLN A 648 26.21 59.99 27.16
CA GLN A 648 25.83 60.56 28.50
C GLN A 648 24.93 61.81 28.47
N THR A 649 23.69 61.61 28.93
CA THR A 649 22.90 62.52 29.79
C THR A 649 22.19 61.66 30.86
N ALA A 650 21.74 62.22 31.98
CA ALA A 650 21.43 61.46 33.20
C ALA A 650 20.23 62.01 34.02
N ASN A 651 20.02 61.41 35.20
CA ASN A 651 19.00 61.64 36.25
C ASN A 651 17.73 60.76 36.13
N ASN A 652 17.15 60.21 37.21
CA ASN A 652 17.55 60.30 38.63
C ASN A 652 17.08 59.07 39.46
N ARG A 653 17.88 58.70 40.49
CA ARG A 653 17.57 58.19 41.87
C ARG A 653 16.31 57.29 42.13
N ARG A 654 16.32 56.32 43.07
CA ARG A 654 17.23 56.03 44.22
C ARG A 654 17.01 54.61 44.81
N THR A 655 18.10 53.94 45.25
CA THR A 655 18.22 53.01 46.43
C THR A 655 17.34 51.74 46.55
N THR A 656 17.73 50.63 47.21
CA THR A 656 18.89 50.32 48.10
C THR A 656 19.26 48.81 48.08
N ASN A 657 20.57 48.49 48.15
CA ASN A 657 21.29 47.54 49.04
C ASN A 657 20.66 46.19 49.50
N ASN A 658 21.41 45.08 49.74
CA ASN A 658 22.85 44.82 49.57
C ASN A 658 23.28 43.33 49.58
N GLN A 659 24.41 43.05 48.91
CA GLN A 659 25.57 42.22 49.31
C GLN A 659 25.48 40.74 49.80
N THR A 660 26.15 39.84 49.03
CA THR A 660 27.20 38.88 49.48
C THR A 660 26.82 37.63 50.34
N ASN A 661 27.63 36.56 50.53
CA ASN A 661 28.90 36.12 49.92
C ASN A 661 29.15 34.57 50.00
N ASN A 662 29.81 34.03 48.97
CA ASN A 662 30.94 33.05 48.96
C ASN A 662 31.04 31.74 49.82
N ARG A 663 31.81 30.78 49.25
CA ARG A 663 32.43 29.53 49.82
C ARG A 663 31.44 28.38 50.12
N ARG A 664 31.70 27.10 49.76
CA ARG A 664 32.77 26.13 50.15
C ARG A 664 32.74 25.86 51.67
N THR A 665 32.79 24.62 52.18
CA THR A 665 33.67 23.50 51.78
C THR A 665 33.01 22.10 52.02
N ALA A 666 33.75 21.01 51.86
CA ALA A 666 33.28 19.63 51.73
C ALA A 666 33.17 18.80 53.04
N ASN A 667 32.62 17.59 52.86
CA ASN A 667 32.90 16.31 53.54
C ASN A 667 32.21 15.88 54.85
N ASN A 668 32.10 14.54 54.90
CA ASN A 668 32.08 13.61 56.04
C ASN A 668 30.76 13.16 56.74
N GLN A 669 30.50 11.87 56.51
CA GLN A 669 30.32 10.81 57.53
C GLN A 669 29.00 10.68 58.31
N THR A 670 28.27 9.63 57.93
CA THR A 670 27.79 8.52 58.79
C THR A 670 27.67 8.73 60.31
N ALA A 671 26.45 8.52 60.82
CA ALA A 671 26.21 7.58 61.92
C ALA A 671 24.77 7.04 61.91
N ASN A 672 24.57 5.80 62.37
CA ASN A 672 23.24 5.27 62.72
C ASN A 672 22.85 5.73 64.12
N ARG A 673 21.55 5.95 64.38
CA ARG A 673 20.90 5.37 65.57
C ARG A 673 19.38 5.22 65.41
N ARG A 674 18.84 4.21 66.07
CA ARG A 674 17.39 3.90 66.22
C ARG A 674 16.87 4.48 67.55
N THR A 675 15.61 4.15 67.86
CA THR A 675 14.96 4.14 69.20
C THR A 675 14.17 5.40 69.55
N ALA A 676 12.97 5.36 70.17
CA ALA A 676 11.84 4.40 70.18
C ALA A 676 10.63 5.03 70.94
N ASN A 677 9.41 4.50 70.77
CA ASN A 677 8.17 4.84 71.51
C ASN A 677 7.68 6.31 71.28
N ASN A 678 6.46 6.78 71.60
CA ASN A 678 5.26 6.28 72.34
C ASN A 678 4.01 7.12 71.87
N GLN A 679 2.72 6.97 72.24
CA GLN A 679 1.96 6.02 73.09
C GLN A 679 0.43 6.01 72.73
N ARG A 680 -0.17 4.83 72.46
CA ARG A 680 -1.60 4.42 72.68
C ARG A 680 -2.83 5.15 72.05
N GLY A 681 -3.94 4.39 72.00
CA GLY A 681 -5.33 4.80 71.67
C GLY A 681 -6.04 3.78 70.75
N ASN A 682 -6.51 2.60 71.22
CA ASN A 682 -7.85 2.29 71.76
C ASN A 682 -9.04 2.68 70.83
N THR A 683 -10.10 1.88 70.60
CA THR A 683 -10.61 0.70 71.35
C THR A 683 -11.58 -0.18 70.50
N ARG A 684 -11.60 -1.53 70.71
CA ARG A 684 -12.73 -2.51 70.50
C ARG A 684 -13.39 -2.58 69.09
N ASN A 685 -14.03 -3.64 68.57
CA ASN A 685 -14.42 -5.02 68.98
C ASN A 685 -14.73 -5.82 67.66
N SER A 686 -15.05 -7.13 67.56
CA SER A 686 -15.04 -8.29 68.49
C SER A 686 -15.19 -9.64 67.76
N SER A 687 -14.32 -10.61 68.08
CA SER A 687 -14.56 -12.07 68.21
C SER A 687 -15.32 -12.91 67.15
N THR A 688 -14.66 -13.99 66.70
CA THR A 688 -15.18 -15.37 66.86
C THR A 688 -14.01 -16.36 67.02
N ARG A 689 -14.23 -17.50 67.72
CA ARG A 689 -13.27 -18.61 67.93
C ARG A 689 -13.39 -19.64 66.76
N THR A 690 -12.57 -20.69 66.57
CA THR A 690 -12.04 -21.72 67.50
C THR A 690 -10.85 -22.54 66.93
N ASN A 691 -10.05 -23.14 67.83
CA ASN A 691 -9.50 -24.52 67.87
C ASN A 691 -9.02 -25.28 66.59
N SER A 692 -8.03 -26.21 66.63
CA SER A 692 -7.01 -26.53 67.66
C SER A 692 -5.99 -27.62 67.22
N SER A 693 -4.69 -27.37 67.44
CA SER A 693 -3.67 -28.33 67.94
C SER A 693 -3.14 -29.52 67.10
N ARG A 694 -1.93 -29.97 67.50
CA ARG A 694 -1.27 -31.28 67.23
C ARG A 694 -0.78 -31.52 65.77
N ARG A 695 0.28 -32.29 65.52
CA ARG A 695 1.22 -33.03 66.41
C ARG A 695 2.66 -32.99 65.85
N SER A 696 3.66 -33.18 66.70
CA SER A 696 5.08 -33.32 66.35
C SER A 696 5.55 -34.78 66.36
N THR A 697 6.62 -35.05 65.60
CA THR A 697 7.43 -36.29 65.60
C THR A 697 8.91 -35.91 65.52
N SER A 698 9.82 -36.89 65.53
CA SER A 698 11.27 -36.70 65.78
C SER A 698 12.12 -37.85 65.24
N SER A 699 13.46 -37.75 65.41
CA SER A 699 14.48 -38.83 65.26
C SER A 699 14.84 -39.23 63.81
N SER A 700 16.06 -39.70 63.48
CA SER A 700 17.31 -39.85 64.27
C SER A 700 18.59 -39.87 63.39
N ARG A 701 19.75 -39.82 64.06
CA ARG A 701 21.14 -39.88 63.54
C ARG A 701 21.47 -41.09 62.64
N SER A 702 22.42 -40.91 61.73
CA SER A 702 23.67 -41.71 61.63
C SER A 702 24.72 -41.06 60.70
N SER A 703 25.99 -41.44 60.85
CA SER A 703 27.16 -40.96 60.06
C SER A 703 27.80 -42.13 59.27
N PRO A 704 28.77 -41.91 58.34
CA PRO A 704 30.19 -42.02 58.77
C PRO A 704 31.28 -41.24 57.97
N THR A 705 32.41 -41.01 58.66
CA THR A 705 33.85 -40.96 58.25
C THR A 705 34.38 -40.35 56.92
N ARG A 706 35.17 -39.26 57.09
CA ARG A 706 36.53 -38.94 56.57
C ARG A 706 37.14 -39.67 55.34
N ASN A 707 37.63 -38.87 54.38
CA ASN A 707 39.07 -38.62 54.07
C ASN A 707 39.16 -37.37 53.14
N SER A 708 40.10 -36.40 53.29
CA SER A 708 41.58 -36.43 53.17
C SER A 708 42.02 -36.76 51.73
N THR A 709 42.78 -35.94 50.98
CA THR A 709 43.94 -35.09 51.37
C THR A 709 44.03 -33.73 50.62
N ASN A 710 45.03 -32.90 50.97
CA ASN A 710 45.32 -31.58 50.36
C ASN A 710 46.08 -31.67 49.02
N ASN A 711 46.07 -30.60 48.20
CA ASN A 711 47.25 -29.71 48.09
C ASN A 711 46.93 -28.27 47.60
N ARG A 712 47.89 -27.33 47.72
CA ARG A 712 47.79 -25.88 47.41
C ARG A 712 49.07 -25.34 46.73
N GLY A 713 48.96 -24.19 46.06
CA GLY A 713 50.07 -23.37 45.51
C GLY A 713 49.85 -23.07 44.02
N ARG A 714 49.76 -21.84 43.50
CA ARG A 714 49.95 -20.44 43.97
C ARG A 714 51.40 -19.94 44.17
N GLN A 715 51.97 -19.35 43.11
CA GLN A 715 52.82 -18.13 43.01
C GLN A 715 53.01 -17.84 41.48
N THR A 716 52.88 -16.64 40.90
CA THR A 716 53.76 -15.43 40.85
C THR A 716 55.18 -15.72 40.30
N THR A 717 55.82 -14.96 39.39
CA THR A 717 55.53 -13.59 38.87
C THR A 717 56.33 -13.20 37.60
N SER A 718 55.70 -12.42 36.71
CA SER A 718 56.25 -11.26 35.95
C SER A 718 57.31 -11.36 34.83
N ARG A 719 57.34 -10.27 34.01
CA ARG A 719 58.47 -9.61 33.30
C ARG A 719 58.94 -10.06 31.89
N THR A 720 58.83 -9.11 30.92
CA THR A 720 59.81 -8.65 29.88
C THR A 720 60.51 -9.66 28.91
N SER A 721 60.82 -9.34 27.64
CA SER A 721 60.64 -8.11 26.81
C SER A 721 60.97 -8.32 25.31
N SER A 722 60.69 -7.28 24.48
CA SER A 722 61.51 -6.77 23.35
C SER A 722 61.79 -7.58 22.07
N THR A 723 61.48 -6.92 20.92
CA THR A 723 62.13 -7.02 19.58
C THR A 723 61.99 -8.34 18.78
N SER A 724 62.17 -8.39 17.44
CA SER A 724 62.76 -7.42 16.50
C SER A 724 62.03 -7.31 15.11
N ARG A 725 62.70 -6.68 14.13
CA ARG A 725 62.20 -6.20 12.81
C ARG A 725 62.55 -7.15 11.64
N ARG A 726 61.80 -7.01 10.53
CA ARG A 726 62.21 -6.99 9.08
C ARG A 726 61.15 -7.72 8.23
N THR A 727 60.49 -7.14 7.21
CA THR A 727 60.88 -6.42 5.97
C THR A 727 61.45 -7.30 4.84
N SER A 728 60.68 -7.45 3.77
CA SER A 728 61.19 -7.42 2.39
C SER A 728 60.06 -7.08 1.40
N SER A 729 60.35 -6.14 0.50
CA SER A 729 59.64 -6.00 -0.78
C SER A 729 60.38 -6.82 -1.84
N PRO A 730 59.81 -6.97 -3.05
CA PRO A 730 60.65 -6.79 -4.24
C PRO A 730 60.10 -5.71 -5.18
N SER A 731 60.99 -5.07 -5.93
CA SER A 731 60.67 -4.02 -6.90
C SER A 731 61.51 -4.16 -8.18
N GLY A 732 60.87 -4.00 -9.34
CA GLY A 732 61.48 -4.09 -10.68
C GLY A 732 60.35 -4.13 -11.72
N ARG A 733 60.12 -3.19 -12.65
CA ARG A 733 60.86 -2.04 -13.24
C ARG A 733 61.67 -2.36 -14.51
N GLN A 734 60.98 -2.46 -15.64
CA GLN A 734 61.38 -2.11 -17.02
C GLN A 734 60.06 -1.92 -17.83
N SER A 735 59.80 -1.01 -18.79
CA SER A 735 60.53 0.07 -19.51
C SER A 735 60.83 -0.15 -21.01
N SER A 736 59.79 -0.10 -21.83
CA SER A 736 59.77 0.34 -23.25
C SER A 736 58.40 0.97 -23.54
N SER A 737 58.16 2.04 -24.31
CA SER A 737 58.85 2.78 -25.39
C SER A 737 58.56 2.30 -26.83
N ARG A 738 58.29 3.27 -27.73
CA ARG A 738 57.81 3.17 -29.14
C ARG A 738 56.35 2.67 -29.32
N SER A 739 55.60 3.07 -30.37
CA SER A 739 55.71 4.26 -31.27
C SER A 739 54.44 4.47 -32.13
N SER A 740 54.08 5.74 -32.33
CA SER A 740 53.38 6.35 -33.49
C SER A 740 52.59 5.50 -34.51
N SER A 741 51.27 5.73 -34.60
CA SER A 741 50.58 6.21 -35.83
C SER A 741 49.19 6.78 -35.43
N SER A 742 48.62 7.86 -35.94
CA SER A 742 48.79 8.70 -37.15
C SER A 742 48.08 8.20 -38.43
N SER A 743 46.76 8.38 -38.48
CA SER A 743 46.01 8.59 -39.73
C SER A 743 45.28 9.94 -39.68
N ARG A 744 45.33 10.69 -40.78
CA ARG A 744 44.83 12.07 -40.89
C ARG A 744 44.28 12.25 -42.30
N GLY A 745 43.14 12.91 -42.43
CA GLY A 745 42.52 13.23 -43.72
C GLY A 745 41.24 12.43 -44.04
N SER A 746 40.40 12.86 -44.99
CA SER A 746 40.47 14.13 -45.72
C SER A 746 39.12 14.65 -46.22
N SER A 747 39.10 15.97 -46.36
CA SER A 747 38.15 16.87 -47.02
C SER A 747 37.36 16.37 -48.24
N GLY A 748 36.08 16.75 -48.31
CA GLY A 748 35.28 16.86 -49.55
C GLY A 748 33.85 17.38 -49.27
N GLY A 749 33.24 18.24 -50.09
CA GLY A 749 33.79 18.88 -51.28
C GLY A 749 32.87 19.71 -52.19
N SER A 750 31.60 19.98 -51.86
CA SER A 750 30.63 20.67 -52.74
C SER A 750 29.46 21.25 -51.92
N ARG A 751 28.91 22.47 -52.09
CA ARG A 751 29.07 23.59 -53.05
C ARG A 751 28.21 23.58 -54.33
N SER A 752 26.89 23.77 -54.17
CA SER A 752 25.94 24.35 -55.14
C SER A 752 24.58 24.64 -54.46
N SER A 753 23.64 25.44 -54.99
CA SER A 753 23.70 26.88 -55.32
C SER A 753 22.31 27.35 -55.82
N GLY A 754 21.74 28.41 -55.23
CA GLY A 754 20.45 29.00 -55.65
C GLY A 754 19.18 28.33 -55.05
N GLY A 755 18.05 29.03 -54.92
CA GLY A 755 17.87 30.47 -55.10
C GLY A 755 16.43 31.01 -54.91
N SER A 756 16.36 32.27 -54.44
CA SER A 756 15.40 33.32 -54.83
C SER A 756 13.86 33.14 -54.67
N LYS A 757 13.29 33.91 -53.71
CA LYS A 757 11.90 34.49 -53.70
C LYS A 757 10.75 33.46 -53.62
N GLY A 758 9.52 33.77 -53.21
CA GLY A 758 8.86 34.96 -52.63
C GLY A 758 7.42 34.55 -52.26
N GLY A 759 6.54 35.33 -51.64
CA GLY A 759 6.60 36.68 -51.07
C GLY A 759 5.32 36.91 -50.23
N ARG A 760 5.14 38.09 -49.61
CA ARG A 760 3.91 38.41 -48.86
C ARG A 760 2.80 38.96 -49.76
N ARG A 761 1.57 38.51 -49.51
CA ARG A 761 0.43 39.40 -49.27
C ARG A 761 -0.26 38.96 -47.98
#